data_AF-A0A933U7M9-F1
#
_entry.id   AF-A0A933U7M9-F1
#
_cell.length_a   1.000
_cell.length_b   1.000
_cell.length_c   1.000
_cell.angle_alpha   90.00
_cell.angle_beta   90.00
_cell.angle_gamma   90.00
#
_symmetry.space_group_name_H-M   'P 1'
#
loop_
_entity.id
_entity.type
_entity.pdbx_description
1 polymer ?
#
loop_
_entity_poly.entity_id
_entity_poly.type
_entity_poly.pdbx_seq_one_letter_code
_entity_poly.pdbx_strand_id
1 'polypeptide(L)'
;MVPVLRPRALPNRFARATSAGHSRAAAAERGWALSLLLIGGLASCSAAPAAAQGVPPAVAPDRLAEWYPELPKDAARADLERAVLARLAAEGPDAARAEMHAAIEAGEWEHARDLLSVLVARGEIERGAKLLASGDAAAALSVLDRALGMFEHAPRDPEGRLLRAEAALRVGREQGERELLESALADFVAVAADVPSSEAQLGASRAARALGRNDAALDHARIGMEVRRSAVNARAVLPGTPIAQRIWAEASIETFRTADAADRGSAWALSYFDEARGALEALAGRAPADPWTWNELARLHALGGAHAEAERVALLGLSIAPCDAALCATLAEAVEARGGHAARIAVFESMAARDADCALAHWHPAEARWSDAVERYVAGEDVRALFADAERGFARCRRLEPGYDRACREHEATCRAGIGWCAWRAGEIEAAQSAFLSIEELYAGAITTEVPQKLGPAVLGLDLVGAAYAKRGADAAGPAAIDDLERAGRVYEFLRRAQPEDVRWANNAGFFHRDTAIALRDRARALFEADPAKLAEANRMIARAKELMEQSFAAYVEAARLAPDDVRIVNDTALILVYYLQRDAARARALLESARATGAARLPDLRARANEDGLTEKERGARRLALEELENGLGDVYQNLGVLALTLDGDAKAALPWLEQCLVTGPDPREEVRGERGYLQRCKDALEQGANPRVTVEHRWDAPLAPVHR
;
A
#
# COMPACT_ATOMS: atom_id res chain seq x y z
N MET A 1 41.20 31.90 -31.51
CA MET A 1 41.40 30.45 -31.28
C MET A 1 40.90 30.11 -29.89
N VAL A 2 40.02 29.11 -29.74
CA VAL A 2 39.59 28.59 -28.44
C VAL A 2 40.32 27.25 -28.24
N PRO A 3 40.89 26.96 -27.05
CA PRO A 3 41.55 25.67 -26.82
C PRO A 3 40.55 24.52 -27.02
N VAL A 4 41.01 23.47 -27.68
CA VAL A 4 40.23 22.23 -27.85
C VAL A 4 40.35 21.45 -26.55
N LEU A 5 39.34 21.58 -25.69
CA LEU A 5 39.18 20.74 -24.50
C LEU A 5 39.14 19.28 -24.96
N ARG A 6 40.15 18.49 -24.60
CA ARG A 6 40.11 17.04 -24.88
C ARG A 6 39.04 16.40 -23.98
N PRO A 7 38.14 15.56 -24.51
CA PRO A 7 37.23 14.81 -23.65
C PRO A 7 38.05 13.91 -22.72
N ARG A 8 37.99 14.18 -21.40
CA ARG A 8 38.56 13.29 -20.39
C ARG A 8 37.82 11.95 -20.46
N ALA A 9 38.57 10.85 -20.50
CA ALA A 9 38.00 9.51 -20.53
C ALA A 9 37.04 9.30 -19.36
N LEU A 10 35.88 8.71 -19.65
CA LEU A 10 34.87 8.36 -18.65
C LEU A 10 35.52 7.54 -17.50
N PRO A 11 35.42 7.96 -16.23
CA PRO A 11 35.74 7.08 -15.12
C PRO A 11 34.70 5.96 -15.13
N ASN A 12 35.15 4.75 -15.48
CA ASN A 12 34.31 3.57 -15.63
C ASN A 12 33.84 3.09 -14.23
N ARG A 13 32.81 3.76 -13.67
CA ARG A 13 32.27 3.54 -12.32
C ARG A 13 30.76 3.28 -12.32
N PHE A 14 30.34 2.29 -13.08
CA PHE A 14 29.02 1.66 -12.94
C PHE A 14 29.17 0.18 -12.59
N ALA A 15 29.71 -0.09 -11.40
CA ALA A 15 29.65 -1.42 -10.79
C ALA A 15 29.70 -1.30 -9.25
N ARG A 16 28.65 -1.82 -8.58
CA ARG A 16 28.53 -2.07 -7.13
C ARG A 16 28.40 -0.85 -6.21
N ALA A 17 27.14 -0.43 -5.99
CA ALA A 17 26.70 0.23 -4.77
C ALA A 17 25.29 -0.24 -4.38
N THR A 18 25.13 -1.54 -4.07
CA THR A 18 23.87 -2.14 -3.62
C THR A 18 24.04 -2.86 -2.27
N SER A 19 24.06 -2.09 -1.17
CA SER A 19 23.65 -2.52 0.18
C SER A 19 23.88 -1.41 1.21
N ALA A 20 22.83 -0.65 1.53
CA ALA A 20 22.76 0.19 2.72
C ALA A 20 21.37 0.04 3.34
N GLY A 21 21.25 -0.94 4.25
CA GLY A 21 19.97 -1.28 4.87
C GLY A 21 19.43 -0.13 5.72
N HIS A 22 18.19 0.28 5.45
CA HIS A 22 17.48 1.25 6.28
C HIS A 22 16.54 0.52 7.23
N SER A 23 16.98 0.32 8.46
CA SER A 23 16.11 -0.14 9.56
C SER A 23 15.15 0.99 9.95
N ARG A 24 13.88 0.90 9.55
CA ARG A 24 12.80 1.71 10.12
C ARG A 24 12.04 0.89 11.16
N ALA A 25 12.26 1.19 12.44
CA ALA A 25 11.42 0.78 13.55
C ALA A 25 11.36 1.92 14.58
N ALA A 26 10.23 2.04 15.28
CA ALA A 26 9.86 3.06 16.28
C ALA A 26 9.15 4.33 15.75
N ALA A 27 7.81 4.26 15.65
CA ALA A 27 6.91 5.42 15.64
C ALA A 27 5.45 5.03 15.99
N ALA A 28 5.21 4.53 17.21
CA ALA A 28 3.84 4.33 17.72
C ALA A 28 3.83 4.30 19.26
N GLU A 29 3.77 5.47 19.91
CA GLU A 29 3.20 5.66 21.25
C GLU A 29 3.23 7.15 21.65
N ARG A 30 2.07 7.79 21.79
CA ARG A 30 1.77 8.84 22.81
C ARG A 30 0.38 9.48 22.64
N GLY A 31 -0.45 9.27 23.66
CA GLY A 31 -1.55 10.16 24.07
C GLY A 31 -2.87 10.00 23.30
N TRP A 32 -4.02 10.36 23.86
CA TRP A 32 -4.27 11.07 25.14
C TRP A 32 -5.45 10.44 25.90
N ALA A 33 -5.38 10.50 27.24
CA ALA A 33 -6.56 10.41 28.10
C ALA A 33 -6.92 11.82 28.58
N LEU A 34 -8.18 12.22 28.43
CA LEU A 34 -8.96 13.07 29.35
C LEU A 34 -10.30 13.46 28.70
N SER A 35 -11.42 13.16 29.35
CA SER A 35 -12.63 14.02 29.39
C SER A 35 -13.63 13.44 30.39
N LEU A 36 -13.77 14.12 31.54
CA LEU A 36 -14.73 13.81 32.58
C LEU A 36 -15.08 15.14 33.27
N LEU A 37 -16.33 15.62 33.14
CA LEU A 37 -17.08 16.53 34.07
C LEU A 37 -18.21 17.34 33.39
N LEU A 38 -19.15 17.83 34.24
CA LEU A 38 -20.30 18.76 33.99
C LEU A 38 -21.54 18.08 33.36
N ILE A 39 -22.82 18.27 33.75
CA ILE A 39 -23.58 19.05 34.79
C ILE A 39 -24.93 18.31 35.05
N GLY A 40 -25.69 18.43 36.17
CA GLY A 40 -25.45 19.16 37.43
C GLY A 40 -26.68 19.87 38.08
N GLY A 41 -27.75 19.15 38.48
CA GLY A 41 -28.90 19.73 39.24
C GLY A 41 -30.03 18.71 39.51
N LEU A 42 -30.40 18.36 40.76
CA LEU A 42 -31.11 19.13 41.82
C LEU A 42 -32.62 19.31 41.61
N ALA A 43 -33.42 18.56 42.38
CA ALA A 43 -34.70 19.01 42.93
C ALA A 43 -35.06 18.18 44.19
N SER A 44 -35.16 18.82 45.35
CA SER A 44 -35.62 18.23 46.60
C SER A 44 -37.02 18.73 46.96
N CYS A 45 -37.95 17.81 47.25
CA CYS A 45 -39.21 18.09 47.96
C CYS A 45 -39.41 16.96 48.99
N SER A 46 -39.13 17.23 50.28
CA SER A 46 -40.08 17.73 51.29
C SER A 46 -40.92 16.62 51.93
N ALA A 47 -40.70 16.37 53.22
CA ALA A 47 -41.35 15.30 53.97
C ALA A 47 -42.73 15.69 54.55
N ALA A 48 -43.65 14.72 54.60
CA ALA A 48 -44.78 14.63 55.53
C ALA A 48 -45.37 13.18 55.46
N PRO A 49 -46.24 12.76 56.38
CA PRO A 49 -45.88 12.26 57.70
C PRO A 49 -46.13 10.74 57.85
N ALA A 50 -45.69 10.16 58.97
CA ALA A 50 -45.91 8.74 59.27
C ALA A 50 -47.41 8.40 59.42
N ALA A 51 -47.95 7.64 58.47
CA ALA A 51 -49.21 6.93 58.63
C ALA A 51 -48.95 5.54 59.24
N ALA A 52 -49.77 5.12 60.21
CA ALA A 52 -49.58 3.86 60.91
C ALA A 52 -49.74 2.65 59.97
N GLN A 53 -48.71 1.82 59.87
CA GLN A 53 -48.79 0.53 59.20
C GLN A 53 -49.60 -0.44 60.09
N GLY A 54 -50.89 -0.57 59.81
CA GLY A 54 -51.64 -1.77 60.17
C GLY A 54 -51.11 -2.93 59.33
N VAL A 55 -50.59 -3.97 59.97
CA VAL A 55 -50.23 -5.22 59.29
C VAL A 55 -51.53 -5.81 58.71
N PRO A 56 -51.64 -6.02 57.38
CA PRO A 56 -52.81 -6.68 56.82
C PRO A 56 -52.88 -8.12 57.35
N PRO A 57 -54.09 -8.66 57.59
CA PRO A 57 -54.22 -10.04 58.05
C PRO A 57 -53.62 -10.98 57.00
N ALA A 58 -52.86 -11.99 57.45
CA ALA A 58 -52.35 -13.03 56.58
C ALA A 58 -53.52 -13.71 55.85
N VAL A 59 -53.43 -13.82 54.52
CA VAL A 59 -54.43 -14.49 53.70
C VAL A 59 -54.56 -15.94 54.18
N ALA A 60 -55.79 -16.39 54.41
CA ALA A 60 -56.04 -17.76 54.86
C ALA A 60 -55.64 -18.75 53.75
N PRO A 61 -54.81 -19.78 54.02
CA PRO A 61 -54.35 -20.75 53.00
C PRO A 61 -55.48 -21.49 52.26
N ASP A 62 -56.70 -21.50 52.82
CA ASP A 62 -57.84 -22.23 52.27
C ASP A 62 -58.42 -21.62 50.98
N ARG A 63 -58.11 -20.37 50.61
CA ARG A 63 -58.64 -19.73 49.38
C ARG A 63 -57.76 -19.84 48.15
N LEU A 64 -56.43 -19.97 48.30
CA LEU A 64 -55.56 -20.26 47.16
C LEU A 64 -55.93 -21.59 46.47
N ALA A 65 -56.39 -22.56 47.27
CA ALA A 65 -56.93 -23.84 46.79
C ALA A 65 -58.31 -23.74 46.11
N GLU A 66 -58.98 -22.57 46.12
CA GLU A 66 -60.25 -22.34 45.42
C GLU A 66 -60.03 -21.84 43.98
N TRP A 67 -58.95 -21.09 43.74
CA TRP A 67 -58.61 -20.54 42.40
C TRP A 67 -57.61 -21.41 41.64
N TYR A 68 -56.72 -22.10 42.36
CA TYR A 68 -55.74 -23.04 41.82
C TYR A 68 -55.87 -24.41 42.52
N PRO A 69 -57.01 -25.13 42.34
CA PRO A 69 -57.29 -26.39 43.04
C PRO A 69 -56.30 -27.52 42.74
N GLU A 70 -55.50 -27.39 41.68
CA GLU A 70 -54.39 -28.28 41.33
C GLU A 70 -53.10 -28.04 42.13
N LEU A 71 -52.98 -26.92 42.85
CA LEU A 71 -51.80 -26.59 43.67
C LEU A 71 -51.95 -27.07 45.13
N PRO A 72 -50.87 -27.53 45.79
CA PRO A 72 -50.88 -27.83 47.22
C PRO A 72 -51.29 -26.63 48.08
N LYS A 73 -51.88 -26.86 49.26
CA LYS A 73 -52.25 -25.78 50.20
C LYS A 73 -51.07 -25.01 50.77
N ASP A 74 -49.86 -25.54 50.60
CA ASP A 74 -48.56 -25.00 50.96
C ASP A 74 -47.69 -24.66 49.74
N ALA A 75 -48.31 -24.51 48.56
CA ALA A 75 -47.65 -24.17 47.30
C ALA A 75 -46.75 -22.93 47.45
N ALA A 76 -45.52 -23.05 46.96
CA ALA A 76 -44.55 -21.96 47.01
C ALA A 76 -44.95 -20.84 46.01
N ARG A 77 -44.41 -19.64 46.22
CA ARG A 77 -44.57 -18.51 45.28
C ARG A 77 -44.24 -18.88 43.82
N ALA A 78 -43.24 -19.74 43.62
CA ALA A 78 -42.84 -20.27 42.31
C ALA A 78 -43.82 -21.30 41.69
N ASP A 79 -44.80 -21.80 42.45
CA ASP A 79 -45.88 -22.65 41.95
C ASP A 79 -47.04 -21.77 41.42
N LEU A 80 -47.39 -20.73 42.19
CA LEU A 80 -48.29 -19.66 41.78
C LEU A 80 -47.81 -18.95 40.50
N GLU A 81 -46.56 -18.51 40.45
CA GLU A 81 -45.97 -17.90 39.25
C GLU A 81 -46.05 -18.82 38.03
N ARG A 82 -45.86 -20.14 38.22
CA ARG A 82 -45.99 -21.13 37.14
C ARG A 82 -47.43 -21.32 36.68
N ALA A 83 -48.39 -21.37 37.59
CA ALA A 83 -49.81 -21.50 37.25
C ALA A 83 -50.32 -20.24 36.52
N VAL A 84 -49.94 -19.05 36.99
CA VAL A 84 -50.20 -17.77 36.31
C VAL A 84 -49.59 -17.74 34.90
N LEU A 85 -48.33 -18.16 34.72
CA LEU A 85 -47.69 -18.21 33.41
C LEU A 85 -48.36 -19.22 32.46
N ALA A 86 -48.75 -20.40 32.97
CA ALA A 86 -49.47 -21.39 32.19
C ALA A 86 -50.87 -20.89 31.78
N ARG A 87 -51.56 -20.20 32.68
CA ARG A 87 -52.86 -19.57 32.43
C ARG A 87 -52.76 -18.43 31.43
N LEU A 88 -51.77 -17.54 31.56
CA LEU A 88 -51.46 -16.49 30.59
C LEU A 88 -51.20 -17.04 29.18
N ALA A 89 -50.53 -18.18 29.07
CA ALA A 89 -50.28 -18.84 27.79
C ALA A 89 -51.54 -19.47 27.17
N ALA A 90 -52.57 -19.78 27.98
CA ALA A 90 -53.82 -20.39 27.54
C ALA A 90 -54.97 -19.39 27.31
N GLU A 91 -55.12 -18.41 28.19
CA GLU A 91 -56.25 -17.46 28.26
C GLU A 91 -55.86 -16.02 27.83
N GLY A 92 -54.55 -15.72 27.73
CA GLY A 92 -54.03 -14.43 27.28
C GLY A 92 -53.89 -13.36 28.39
N PRO A 93 -53.27 -12.21 28.05
CA PRO A 93 -52.93 -11.16 29.03
C PRO A 93 -54.15 -10.48 29.66
N ASP A 94 -55.29 -10.46 28.98
CA ASP A 94 -56.50 -9.82 29.50
C ASP A 94 -57.17 -10.63 30.62
N ALA A 95 -57.01 -11.96 30.63
CA ALA A 95 -57.47 -12.82 31.72
C ALA A 95 -56.68 -12.53 33.01
N ALA A 96 -55.34 -12.50 32.94
CA ALA A 96 -54.51 -12.17 34.10
C ALA A 96 -54.65 -10.71 34.55
N ARG A 97 -54.98 -9.77 33.65
CA ARG A 97 -55.37 -8.40 34.05
C ARG A 97 -56.66 -8.41 34.86
N ALA A 98 -57.69 -9.16 34.42
CA ALA A 98 -58.94 -9.29 35.16
C ALA A 98 -58.72 -9.95 36.54
N GLU A 99 -57.88 -10.98 36.61
CA GLU A 99 -57.48 -11.64 37.86
C GLU A 99 -56.71 -10.69 38.79
N MET A 100 -55.77 -9.91 38.26
CA MET A 100 -55.05 -8.87 39.01
C MET A 100 -56.01 -7.81 39.58
N HIS A 101 -57.02 -7.40 38.80
CA HIS A 101 -58.06 -6.49 39.29
C HIS A 101 -58.90 -7.13 40.41
N ALA A 102 -59.30 -8.40 40.28
CA ALA A 102 -60.02 -9.11 41.33
C ALA A 102 -59.19 -9.27 42.62
N ALA A 103 -57.89 -9.56 42.52
CA ALA A 103 -56.97 -9.61 43.65
C ALA A 103 -56.82 -8.25 44.35
N ILE A 104 -56.79 -7.14 43.59
CA ILE A 104 -56.81 -5.77 44.14
C ILE A 104 -58.11 -5.49 44.89
N GLU A 105 -59.26 -5.86 44.33
CA GLU A 105 -60.58 -5.68 44.96
C GLU A 105 -60.75 -6.53 46.23
N ALA A 106 -60.12 -7.72 46.27
CA ALA A 106 -60.08 -8.60 47.44
C ALA A 106 -59.08 -8.12 48.54
N GLY A 107 -58.20 -7.16 48.24
CA GLY A 107 -57.16 -6.69 49.14
C GLY A 107 -55.91 -7.59 49.19
N GLU A 108 -55.72 -8.45 48.19
CA GLU A 108 -54.65 -9.45 48.10
C GLU A 108 -53.42 -8.87 47.40
N TRP A 109 -52.84 -7.84 48.02
CA TRP A 109 -51.79 -7.00 47.43
C TRP A 109 -50.55 -7.75 46.95
N GLU A 110 -50.17 -8.85 47.60
CA GLU A 110 -49.02 -9.65 47.19
C GLU A 110 -49.30 -10.45 45.91
N HIS A 111 -50.48 -11.07 45.81
CA HIS A 111 -50.90 -11.79 44.61
C HIS A 111 -51.11 -10.83 43.42
N ALA A 112 -51.74 -9.68 43.66
CA ALA A 112 -51.86 -8.61 42.67
C ALA A 112 -50.49 -8.07 42.19
N ARG A 113 -49.52 -7.90 43.10
CA ARG A 113 -48.15 -7.49 42.76
C ARG A 113 -47.42 -8.54 41.92
N ASP A 114 -47.60 -9.81 42.24
CA ASP A 114 -46.93 -10.90 41.53
C ASP A 114 -47.54 -11.08 40.12
N LEU A 115 -48.88 -11.02 39.98
CA LEU A 115 -49.58 -10.93 38.68
C LEU A 115 -49.12 -9.73 37.85
N LEU A 116 -49.00 -8.55 38.46
CA LEU A 116 -48.51 -7.34 37.80
C LEU A 116 -47.06 -7.50 37.33
N SER A 117 -46.19 -8.09 38.15
CA SER A 117 -44.79 -8.37 37.79
C SER A 117 -44.69 -9.26 36.56
N VAL A 118 -45.50 -10.33 36.49
CA VAL A 118 -45.56 -11.23 35.32
C VAL A 118 -46.04 -10.48 34.07
N LEU A 119 -47.10 -9.67 34.18
CA LEU A 119 -47.66 -8.88 33.07
C LEU A 119 -46.66 -7.83 32.53
N VAL A 120 -45.97 -7.12 33.42
CA VAL A 120 -44.95 -6.12 33.05
C VAL A 120 -43.75 -6.79 32.40
N ALA A 121 -43.24 -7.88 32.99
CA ALA A 121 -42.12 -8.61 32.42
C ALA A 121 -42.45 -9.19 31.03
N ARG A 122 -43.67 -9.74 30.83
CA ARG A 122 -44.10 -10.21 29.50
C ARG A 122 -44.17 -9.07 28.48
N GLY A 123 -44.72 -7.91 28.86
CA GLY A 123 -44.76 -6.72 28.01
C GLY A 123 -43.36 -6.21 27.63
N GLU A 124 -42.40 -6.23 28.56
CA GLU A 124 -41.01 -5.90 28.29
C GLU A 124 -40.31 -6.98 27.44
N ILE A 125 -40.63 -8.26 27.59
CA ILE A 125 -40.13 -9.34 26.70
C ILE A 125 -40.63 -9.14 25.25
N GLU A 126 -41.92 -8.85 25.06
CA GLU A 126 -42.45 -8.50 23.73
C GLU A 126 -41.81 -7.25 23.13
N ARG A 127 -41.49 -6.25 23.98
CA ARG A 127 -40.75 -5.06 23.58
C ARG A 127 -39.30 -5.39 23.19
N GLY A 128 -38.62 -6.24 23.95
CA GLY A 128 -37.28 -6.74 23.65
C GLY A 128 -37.23 -7.49 22.31
N ALA A 129 -38.23 -8.34 22.04
CA ALA A 129 -38.39 -9.01 20.76
C ALA A 129 -38.58 -8.02 19.59
N LYS A 130 -39.40 -6.97 19.77
CA LYS A 130 -39.59 -5.90 18.77
C LYS A 130 -38.29 -5.12 18.53
N LEU A 131 -37.54 -4.79 19.59
CA LEU A 131 -36.25 -4.11 19.49
C LEU A 131 -35.20 -4.95 18.74
N LEU A 132 -35.09 -6.26 19.07
CA LEU A 132 -34.25 -7.21 18.33
C LEU A 132 -34.63 -7.34 16.85
N ALA A 133 -35.92 -7.33 16.54
CA ALA A 133 -36.41 -7.37 15.16
C ALA A 133 -36.11 -6.07 14.39
N SER A 134 -36.05 -4.93 15.08
CA SER A 134 -35.59 -3.64 14.50
C SER A 134 -34.07 -3.44 14.48
N GLY A 135 -33.30 -4.40 15.01
CA GLY A 135 -31.83 -4.36 15.04
C GLY A 135 -31.22 -3.66 16.26
N ASP A 136 -32.02 -3.12 17.19
CA ASP A 136 -31.52 -2.47 18.42
C ASP A 136 -31.26 -3.52 19.51
N ALA A 137 -30.15 -4.25 19.35
CA ALA A 137 -29.75 -5.31 20.28
C ALA A 137 -29.40 -4.79 21.68
N ALA A 138 -28.85 -3.57 21.79
CA ALA A 138 -28.46 -2.98 23.06
C ALA A 138 -29.68 -2.56 23.90
N ALA A 139 -30.66 -1.87 23.31
CA ALA A 139 -31.88 -1.54 24.02
C ALA A 139 -32.71 -2.80 24.32
N ALA A 140 -32.72 -3.79 23.42
CA ALA A 140 -33.36 -5.07 23.69
C ALA A 140 -32.74 -5.77 24.89
N LEU A 141 -31.41 -5.87 24.96
CA LEU A 141 -30.70 -6.48 26.09
C LEU A 141 -31.06 -5.79 27.41
N SER A 142 -31.00 -4.46 27.46
CA SER A 142 -31.35 -3.68 28.66
C SER A 142 -32.81 -3.89 29.10
N VAL A 143 -33.74 -3.96 28.15
CA VAL A 143 -35.17 -4.26 28.42
C VAL A 143 -35.35 -5.67 28.96
N LEU A 144 -34.65 -6.66 28.37
CA LEU A 144 -34.74 -8.08 28.74
C LEU A 144 -34.05 -8.39 30.07
N ASP A 145 -32.91 -7.76 30.38
CA ASP A 145 -32.26 -7.82 31.69
C ASP A 145 -33.21 -7.33 32.80
N ARG A 146 -33.91 -6.21 32.58
CA ARG A 146 -34.92 -5.72 33.53
C ARG A 146 -36.10 -6.68 33.65
N ALA A 147 -36.64 -7.18 32.54
CA ALA A 147 -37.77 -8.11 32.55
C ALA A 147 -37.46 -9.40 33.33
N LEU A 148 -36.28 -9.98 33.11
CA LEU A 148 -35.83 -11.20 33.79
C LEU A 148 -35.41 -10.92 35.24
N GLY A 149 -34.92 -9.71 35.55
CA GLY A 149 -34.63 -9.27 36.91
C GLY A 149 -35.87 -9.01 37.80
N MET A 150 -37.07 -8.84 37.22
CA MET A 150 -38.32 -8.75 37.99
C MET A 150 -38.74 -10.10 38.61
N PHE A 151 -38.22 -11.22 38.08
CA PHE A 151 -38.53 -12.56 38.54
C PHE A 151 -37.51 -13.04 39.58
N GLU A 152 -37.71 -12.63 40.83
CA GLU A 152 -36.88 -13.06 41.97
C GLU A 152 -36.88 -14.60 42.14
N HIS A 153 -37.97 -15.29 41.75
CA HIS A 153 -38.14 -16.74 41.87
C HIS A 153 -38.61 -17.49 40.61
N ALA A 154 -38.87 -16.79 39.49
CA ALA A 154 -39.21 -17.40 38.20
C ALA A 154 -38.10 -17.25 37.12
N PRO A 155 -36.88 -17.78 37.33
CA PRO A 155 -35.79 -17.77 36.34
C PRO A 155 -36.02 -18.81 35.23
N ARG A 156 -37.25 -18.91 34.68
CA ARG A 156 -37.70 -20.04 33.86
C ARG A 156 -38.57 -19.69 32.64
N ASP A 157 -38.75 -18.42 32.26
CA ASP A 157 -39.28 -18.13 30.91
C ASP A 157 -38.19 -18.45 29.86
N PRO A 158 -38.32 -19.54 29.07
CA PRO A 158 -37.27 -19.92 28.14
C PRO A 158 -37.28 -19.01 26.91
N GLU A 159 -38.40 -18.33 26.61
CA GLU A 159 -38.52 -17.38 25.50
C GLU A 159 -37.81 -16.06 25.84
N GLY A 160 -38.09 -15.50 27.02
CA GLY A 160 -37.40 -14.30 27.52
C GLY A 160 -35.88 -14.49 27.60
N ARG A 161 -35.43 -15.64 28.11
CA ARG A 161 -34.00 -16.01 28.15
C ARG A 161 -33.39 -16.21 26.76
N LEU A 162 -34.09 -16.86 25.84
CA LEU A 162 -33.60 -17.05 24.47
C LEU A 162 -33.42 -15.71 23.74
N LEU A 163 -34.35 -14.76 23.94
CA LEU A 163 -34.25 -13.41 23.42
C LEU A 163 -33.09 -12.64 24.07
N ARG A 164 -32.91 -12.74 25.40
CA ARG A 164 -31.77 -12.13 26.11
C ARG A 164 -30.44 -12.65 25.55
N ALA A 165 -30.33 -13.96 25.37
CA ALA A 165 -29.14 -14.61 24.82
C ALA A 165 -28.79 -14.12 23.40
N GLU A 166 -29.78 -13.98 22.52
CA GLU A 166 -29.58 -13.43 21.17
C GLU A 166 -29.17 -11.95 21.21
N ALA A 167 -29.72 -11.14 22.13
CA ALA A 167 -29.33 -9.75 22.32
C ALA A 167 -27.88 -9.64 22.84
N ALA A 168 -27.54 -10.37 23.90
CA ALA A 168 -26.18 -10.43 24.45
C ALA A 168 -25.15 -10.95 23.43
N LEU A 169 -25.52 -11.92 22.58
CA LEU A 169 -24.67 -12.42 21.50
C LEU A 169 -24.37 -11.35 20.44
N ARG A 170 -25.37 -10.52 20.07
CA ARG A 170 -25.16 -9.43 19.09
C ARG A 170 -24.30 -8.33 19.68
N VAL A 171 -24.68 -7.80 20.85
CA VAL A 171 -23.92 -6.74 21.55
C VAL A 171 -22.48 -7.18 21.84
N GLY A 172 -22.28 -8.39 22.37
CA GLY A 172 -20.94 -8.93 22.65
C GLY A 172 -20.07 -9.14 21.40
N ARG A 173 -20.67 -9.38 20.23
CA ARG A 173 -19.93 -9.44 18.94
C ARG A 173 -19.59 -8.04 18.41
N GLU A 174 -20.52 -7.10 18.50
CA GLU A 174 -20.34 -5.72 18.02
C GLU A 174 -19.32 -4.95 18.85
N GLN A 175 -19.30 -5.18 20.16
CA GLN A 175 -18.42 -4.49 21.11
C GLN A 175 -17.15 -5.28 21.47
N GLY A 176 -17.08 -6.57 21.11
CA GLY A 176 -15.98 -7.46 21.51
C GLY A 176 -16.03 -7.89 22.99
N GLU A 177 -17.15 -7.68 23.68
CA GLU A 177 -17.31 -7.97 25.10
C GLU A 177 -17.48 -9.47 25.38
N ARG A 178 -16.37 -10.10 25.81
CA ARG A 178 -16.34 -11.53 26.14
C ARG A 178 -17.37 -11.93 27.20
N GLU A 179 -17.60 -11.10 28.21
CA GLU A 179 -18.54 -11.41 29.31
C GLU A 179 -19.98 -11.54 28.82
N LEU A 180 -20.41 -10.69 27.88
CA LEU A 180 -21.72 -10.80 27.23
C LEU A 180 -21.83 -12.07 26.37
N LEU A 181 -20.75 -12.47 25.69
CA LEU A 181 -20.71 -13.72 24.94
C LEU A 181 -20.77 -14.97 25.85
N GLU A 182 -20.13 -14.94 27.02
CA GLU A 182 -20.23 -16.01 28.02
C GLU A 182 -21.61 -16.05 28.67
N SER A 183 -22.22 -14.89 28.94
CA SER A 183 -23.61 -14.79 29.42
C SER A 183 -24.62 -15.32 28.38
N ALA A 184 -24.45 -14.96 27.10
CA ALA A 184 -25.27 -15.47 26.00
C ALA A 184 -25.17 -16.99 25.88
N LEU A 185 -23.95 -17.55 25.94
CA LEU A 185 -23.74 -19.00 25.92
C LEU A 185 -24.44 -19.69 27.10
N ALA A 186 -24.32 -19.14 28.32
CA ALA A 186 -24.95 -19.69 29.50
C ALA A 186 -26.47 -19.73 29.40
N ASP A 187 -27.10 -18.63 28.94
CA ASP A 187 -28.56 -18.58 28.74
C ASP A 187 -29.03 -19.55 27.66
N PHE A 188 -28.34 -19.63 26.51
CA PHE A 188 -28.67 -20.57 25.44
C PHE A 188 -28.59 -22.03 25.92
N VAL A 189 -27.55 -22.38 26.69
CA VAL A 189 -27.38 -23.72 27.26
C VAL A 189 -28.47 -24.01 28.31
N ALA A 190 -28.81 -23.05 29.16
CA ALA A 190 -29.88 -23.21 30.15
C ALA A 190 -31.25 -23.46 29.48
N VAL A 191 -31.61 -22.65 28.48
CA VAL A 191 -32.86 -22.83 27.71
C VAL A 191 -32.89 -24.20 27.02
N ALA A 192 -31.76 -24.64 26.44
CA ALA A 192 -31.67 -25.92 25.75
C ALA A 192 -31.73 -27.15 26.69
N ALA A 193 -31.38 -26.97 27.97
CA ALA A 193 -31.49 -28.00 29.01
C ALA A 193 -32.93 -28.09 29.57
N ASP A 194 -33.61 -26.95 29.74
CA ASP A 194 -35.00 -26.89 30.21
C ASP A 194 -36.00 -27.38 29.15
N VAL A 195 -35.78 -27.05 27.87
CA VAL A 195 -36.66 -27.42 26.74
C VAL A 195 -35.83 -27.80 25.50
N PRO A 196 -36.03 -28.98 24.88
CA PRO A 196 -35.39 -29.33 23.61
C PRO A 196 -35.71 -28.31 22.52
N SER A 197 -34.76 -27.42 22.24
CA SER A 197 -34.92 -26.25 21.38
C SER A 197 -33.77 -26.17 20.39
N SER A 198 -34.10 -26.21 19.09
CA SER A 198 -33.08 -26.13 18.03
C SER A 198 -32.44 -24.74 17.99
N GLU A 199 -33.24 -23.71 18.24
CA GLU A 199 -32.89 -22.30 18.30
C GLU A 199 -31.91 -22.03 19.45
N ALA A 200 -32.13 -22.65 20.62
CA ALA A 200 -31.25 -22.51 21.77
C ALA A 200 -29.89 -23.18 21.51
N GLN A 201 -29.87 -24.41 20.99
CA GLN A 201 -28.64 -25.12 20.64
C GLN A 201 -27.85 -24.40 19.52
N LEU A 202 -28.53 -23.91 18.47
CA LEU A 202 -27.88 -23.13 17.40
C LEU A 202 -27.44 -21.72 17.89
N GLY A 203 -28.09 -21.17 18.91
CA GLY A 203 -27.62 -19.98 19.64
C GLY A 203 -26.35 -20.26 20.44
N ALA A 204 -26.33 -21.32 21.23
CA ALA A 204 -25.17 -21.78 21.99
C ALA A 204 -23.97 -22.02 21.05
N SER A 205 -24.19 -22.65 19.90
CA SER A 205 -23.18 -22.84 18.85
C SER A 205 -22.56 -21.50 18.40
N ARG A 206 -23.40 -20.50 18.06
CA ARG A 206 -22.94 -19.17 17.64
C ARG A 206 -22.18 -18.42 18.74
N ALA A 207 -22.57 -18.57 20.00
CA ALA A 207 -21.90 -17.97 21.15
C ALA A 207 -20.56 -18.65 21.46
N ALA A 208 -20.53 -19.99 21.48
CA ALA A 208 -19.31 -20.78 21.65
C ALA A 208 -18.28 -20.48 20.55
N ARG A 209 -18.71 -20.37 19.28
CA ARG A 209 -17.84 -19.97 18.16
C ARG A 209 -17.25 -18.56 18.35
N ALA A 210 -18.06 -17.60 18.81
CA ALA A 210 -17.59 -16.25 19.10
C ALA A 210 -16.59 -16.18 20.28
N LEU A 211 -16.61 -17.18 21.17
CA LEU A 211 -15.66 -17.35 22.28
C LEU A 211 -14.39 -18.15 21.91
N GLY A 212 -14.28 -18.62 20.66
CA GLY A 212 -13.20 -19.51 20.19
C GLY A 212 -13.31 -20.96 20.68
N ARG A 213 -14.48 -21.38 21.18
CA ARG A 213 -14.73 -22.72 21.74
C ARG A 213 -15.27 -23.66 20.64
N ASN A 214 -14.43 -23.96 19.64
CA ASN A 214 -14.85 -24.57 18.38
C ASN A 214 -15.51 -25.96 18.53
N ASP A 215 -14.95 -26.86 19.35
CA ASP A 215 -15.55 -28.19 19.58
C ASP A 215 -16.97 -28.08 20.18
N ALA A 216 -17.14 -27.27 21.22
CA ALA A 216 -18.44 -27.01 21.84
C ALA A 216 -19.42 -26.34 20.85
N ALA A 217 -18.92 -25.45 19.97
CA ALA A 217 -19.75 -24.84 18.93
C ALA A 217 -20.29 -25.88 17.95
N LEU A 218 -19.47 -26.87 17.58
CA LEU A 218 -19.87 -27.95 16.69
C LEU A 218 -20.85 -28.93 17.36
N ASP A 219 -20.59 -29.33 18.61
CA ASP A 219 -21.50 -30.22 19.35
C ASP A 219 -22.89 -29.58 19.56
N HIS A 220 -22.94 -28.30 19.92
CA HIS A 220 -24.21 -27.57 19.97
C HIS A 220 -24.90 -27.48 18.60
N ALA A 221 -24.16 -27.30 17.51
CA ALA A 221 -24.74 -27.30 16.16
C ALA A 221 -25.32 -28.67 15.77
N ARG A 222 -24.60 -29.76 16.05
CA ARG A 222 -25.04 -31.15 15.82
C ARG A 222 -26.35 -31.45 16.55
N ILE A 223 -26.42 -31.12 17.84
CA ILE A 223 -27.63 -31.32 18.67
C ILE A 223 -28.78 -30.46 18.12
N GLY A 224 -28.54 -29.19 17.80
CA GLY A 224 -29.55 -28.30 17.21
C GLY A 224 -30.11 -28.83 15.89
N MET A 225 -29.24 -29.37 15.03
CA MET A 225 -29.64 -30.00 13.75
C MET A 225 -30.38 -31.33 13.93
N GLU A 226 -30.14 -32.08 15.01
CA GLU A 226 -30.89 -33.29 15.35
C GLU A 226 -32.29 -32.98 15.90
N VAL A 227 -32.38 -32.06 16.87
CA VAL A 227 -33.66 -31.57 17.41
C VAL A 227 -34.53 -31.01 16.27
N ARG A 228 -33.94 -30.25 15.33
CA ARG A 228 -34.66 -29.71 14.17
C ARG A 228 -35.15 -30.77 13.18
N ARG A 229 -34.44 -31.90 13.03
CA ARG A 229 -34.87 -33.03 12.19
C ARG A 229 -35.98 -33.85 12.84
N SER A 230 -35.98 -33.95 14.17
CA SER A 230 -36.99 -34.69 14.94
C SER A 230 -38.28 -33.88 15.21
N ALA A 231 -38.24 -32.55 15.11
CA ALA A 231 -39.39 -31.69 15.41
C ALA A 231 -40.44 -31.68 14.28
N VAL A 232 -41.59 -32.32 14.52
CA VAL A 232 -42.75 -32.31 13.60
C VAL A 232 -43.33 -30.90 13.40
N ASN A 233 -43.22 -30.03 14.42
CA ASN A 233 -43.70 -28.66 14.42
C ASN A 233 -42.56 -27.69 14.78
N ALA A 234 -41.68 -27.39 13.82
CA ALA A 234 -40.65 -26.37 14.01
C ALA A 234 -41.30 -25.00 14.29
N ARG A 235 -40.93 -24.35 15.41
CA ARG A 235 -41.37 -22.98 15.72
C ARG A 235 -40.82 -21.98 14.70
N ALA A 236 -41.39 -20.78 14.67
CA ALA A 236 -40.86 -19.69 13.88
C ALA A 236 -39.43 -19.35 14.34
N VAL A 237 -38.50 -19.26 13.38
CA VAL A 237 -37.10 -18.90 13.63
C VAL A 237 -37.02 -17.45 14.11
N LEU A 238 -36.17 -17.17 15.10
CA LEU A 238 -35.95 -15.82 15.60
C LEU A 238 -35.53 -14.84 14.48
N PRO A 239 -36.07 -13.61 14.42
CA PRO A 239 -35.74 -12.63 13.39
C PRO A 239 -34.23 -12.38 13.25
N GLY A 240 -33.71 -12.55 12.03
CA GLY A 240 -32.29 -12.36 11.72
C GLY A 240 -31.36 -13.52 12.10
N THR A 241 -31.86 -14.63 12.66
CA THR A 241 -31.03 -15.82 12.88
C THR A 241 -30.67 -16.49 11.54
N PRO A 242 -29.39 -16.81 11.28
CA PRO A 242 -28.98 -17.55 10.08
C PRO A 242 -29.67 -18.92 9.97
N ILE A 243 -29.76 -19.44 8.75
CA ILE A 243 -30.31 -20.77 8.48
C ILE A 243 -29.52 -21.83 9.28
N ALA A 244 -30.18 -22.84 9.83
CA ALA A 244 -29.52 -23.82 10.72
C ALA A 244 -28.29 -24.50 10.09
N GLN A 245 -28.37 -24.83 8.79
CA GLN A 245 -27.26 -25.38 8.00
C GLN A 245 -26.05 -24.43 7.93
N ARG A 246 -26.27 -23.11 7.93
CA ARG A 246 -25.21 -22.09 7.93
C ARG A 246 -24.45 -22.09 9.26
N ILE A 247 -25.16 -22.19 10.38
CA ILE A 247 -24.57 -22.26 11.71
C ILE A 247 -23.75 -23.55 11.89
N TRP A 248 -24.28 -24.68 11.40
CA TRP A 248 -23.56 -25.96 11.40
C TRP A 248 -22.31 -25.91 10.52
N ALA A 249 -22.42 -25.46 9.27
CA ALA A 249 -21.26 -25.31 8.38
C ALA A 249 -20.18 -24.40 8.98
N GLU A 250 -20.54 -23.24 9.51
CA GLU A 250 -19.58 -22.33 10.16
C GLU A 250 -18.89 -22.96 11.38
N ALA A 251 -19.58 -23.78 12.17
CA ALA A 251 -18.97 -24.49 13.29
C ALA A 251 -18.04 -25.62 12.81
N SER A 252 -18.49 -26.46 11.88
CA SER A 252 -17.71 -27.57 11.33
C SER A 252 -16.44 -27.11 10.65
N ILE A 253 -16.48 -26.00 9.89
CA ILE A 253 -15.30 -25.42 9.22
C ILE A 253 -14.25 -24.96 10.24
N GLU A 254 -14.64 -24.25 11.30
CA GLU A 254 -13.66 -23.76 12.29
C GLU A 254 -13.07 -24.90 13.13
N THR A 255 -13.85 -25.93 13.47
CA THR A 255 -13.31 -27.15 14.10
C THR A 255 -12.37 -27.90 13.15
N PHE A 256 -12.73 -28.04 11.87
CA PHE A 256 -11.83 -28.61 10.86
C PHE A 256 -10.51 -27.82 10.72
N ARG A 257 -10.58 -26.48 10.63
CA ARG A 257 -9.39 -25.61 10.56
C ARG A 257 -8.49 -25.78 11.78
N THR A 258 -9.09 -25.85 12.97
CA THR A 258 -8.37 -26.10 14.23
C THR A 258 -7.68 -27.47 14.20
N ALA A 259 -8.36 -28.48 13.68
CA ALA A 259 -7.85 -29.84 13.57
C ALA A 259 -6.70 -29.98 12.56
N ASP A 260 -6.89 -29.45 11.34
CA ASP A 260 -5.91 -29.47 10.26
C ASP A 260 -4.64 -28.67 10.58
N ALA A 261 -4.77 -27.62 11.40
CA ALA A 261 -3.63 -26.86 11.92
C ALA A 261 -2.84 -27.61 13.00
N ALA A 262 -3.48 -28.51 13.77
CA ALA A 262 -2.82 -29.27 14.83
C ALA A 262 -2.22 -30.60 14.33
N ASP A 263 -2.92 -31.34 13.45
CA ASP A 263 -2.46 -32.60 12.87
C ASP A 263 -3.11 -32.86 11.48
N ARG A 264 -2.51 -32.27 10.44
CA ARG A 264 -2.95 -32.36 9.04
C ARG A 264 -3.04 -33.81 8.57
N GLY A 265 -4.23 -34.22 8.11
CA GLY A 265 -4.48 -35.56 7.58
C GLY A 265 -4.71 -36.64 8.64
N SER A 266 -4.79 -36.27 9.92
CA SER A 266 -5.22 -37.17 10.99
C SER A 266 -6.66 -37.67 10.78
N ALA A 267 -6.99 -38.84 11.31
CA ALA A 267 -8.31 -39.44 11.15
C ALA A 267 -9.46 -38.56 11.68
N TRP A 268 -9.20 -37.74 12.70
CA TRP A 268 -10.16 -36.82 13.28
C TRP A 268 -10.26 -35.51 12.48
N ALA A 269 -9.16 -34.97 11.95
CA ALA A 269 -9.21 -33.86 10.99
C ALA A 269 -9.97 -34.26 9.71
N LEU A 270 -9.77 -35.48 9.20
CA LEU A 270 -10.53 -36.02 8.06
C LEU A 270 -12.02 -36.20 8.39
N SER A 271 -12.36 -36.64 9.60
CA SER A 271 -13.77 -36.70 10.03
C SER A 271 -14.44 -35.33 10.09
N TYR A 272 -13.73 -34.29 10.55
CA TYR A 272 -14.25 -32.92 10.56
C TYR A 272 -14.31 -32.30 9.16
N PHE A 273 -13.39 -32.66 8.26
CA PHE A 273 -13.45 -32.30 6.84
C PHE A 273 -14.73 -32.82 6.18
N ASP A 274 -15.04 -34.10 6.35
CA ASP A 274 -16.25 -34.70 5.77
C ASP A 274 -17.55 -34.12 6.36
N GLU A 275 -17.56 -33.79 7.65
CA GLU A 275 -18.71 -33.10 8.26
C GLU A 275 -18.87 -31.66 7.74
N ALA A 276 -17.78 -30.89 7.66
CA ALA A 276 -17.80 -29.53 7.10
C ALA A 276 -18.27 -29.53 5.64
N ARG A 277 -17.83 -30.51 4.85
CA ARG A 277 -18.26 -30.74 3.47
C ARG A 277 -19.75 -31.06 3.41
N GLY A 278 -20.22 -32.03 4.19
CA GLY A 278 -21.64 -32.40 4.24
C GLY A 278 -22.56 -31.27 4.71
N ALA A 279 -22.10 -30.44 5.65
CA ALA A 279 -22.82 -29.26 6.13
C ALA A 279 -22.93 -28.18 5.04
N LEU A 280 -21.85 -27.93 4.29
CA LEU A 280 -21.83 -27.00 3.16
C LEU A 280 -22.65 -27.50 1.97
N GLU A 281 -22.59 -28.80 1.63
CA GLU A 281 -23.45 -29.42 0.61
C GLU A 281 -24.95 -29.28 0.98
N ALA A 282 -25.30 -29.54 2.24
CA ALA A 282 -26.67 -29.36 2.75
C ALA A 282 -27.12 -27.90 2.76
N LEU A 283 -26.21 -26.95 3.01
CA LEU A 283 -26.47 -25.51 2.91
C LEU A 283 -26.66 -25.09 1.44
N ALA A 284 -25.82 -25.55 0.52
CA ALA A 284 -25.91 -25.25 -0.91
C ALA A 284 -27.23 -25.74 -1.50
N GLY A 285 -27.70 -26.92 -1.11
CA GLY A 285 -29.02 -27.43 -1.47
C GLY A 285 -30.21 -26.64 -0.88
N ARG A 286 -30.00 -25.88 0.21
CA ARG A 286 -31.05 -25.10 0.88
C ARG A 286 -31.05 -23.61 0.52
N ALA A 287 -29.88 -23.05 0.23
CA ALA A 287 -29.65 -21.65 -0.09
C ALA A 287 -28.63 -21.51 -1.24
N PRO A 288 -28.94 -22.03 -2.45
CA PRO A 288 -27.99 -22.05 -3.57
C PRO A 288 -27.55 -20.67 -4.05
N ALA A 289 -28.29 -19.61 -3.69
CA ALA A 289 -27.96 -18.23 -4.04
C ALA A 289 -26.93 -17.57 -3.10
N ASP A 290 -26.46 -18.23 -2.04
CA ASP A 290 -25.43 -17.69 -1.11
C ASP A 290 -24.01 -17.93 -1.65
N PRO A 291 -23.27 -16.90 -2.13
CA PRO A 291 -21.93 -17.08 -2.71
C PRO A 291 -20.92 -17.60 -1.70
N TRP A 292 -21.09 -17.26 -0.42
CA TRP A 292 -20.21 -17.72 0.67
C TRP A 292 -20.19 -19.25 0.77
N THR A 293 -21.35 -19.89 0.56
CA THR A 293 -21.47 -21.34 0.67
C THR A 293 -20.62 -22.05 -0.38
N TRP A 294 -20.69 -21.58 -1.63
CA TRP A 294 -19.87 -22.10 -2.73
C TRP A 294 -18.39 -21.77 -2.53
N ASN A 295 -18.06 -20.57 -2.04
CA ASN A 295 -16.69 -20.16 -1.76
C ASN A 295 -16.04 -21.05 -0.69
N GLU A 296 -16.69 -21.22 0.47
CA GLU A 296 -16.13 -22.04 1.54
C GLU A 296 -16.07 -23.53 1.17
N LEU A 297 -17.01 -24.05 0.36
CA LEU A 297 -16.93 -25.42 -0.15
C LEU A 297 -15.75 -25.59 -1.13
N ALA A 298 -15.54 -24.64 -2.04
CA ALA A 298 -14.39 -24.67 -2.93
C ALA A 298 -13.05 -24.55 -2.16
N ARG A 299 -12.97 -23.65 -1.16
CA ARG A 299 -11.80 -23.52 -0.27
C ARG A 299 -11.56 -24.76 0.56
N LEU A 300 -12.61 -25.43 1.05
CA LEU A 300 -12.50 -26.70 1.75
C LEU A 300 -11.88 -27.77 0.83
N HIS A 301 -12.40 -27.92 -0.39
CA HIS A 301 -11.80 -28.84 -1.37
C HIS A 301 -10.34 -28.49 -1.71
N ALA A 302 -9.99 -27.21 -1.82
CA ALA A 302 -8.61 -26.78 -2.06
C ALA A 302 -7.68 -27.12 -0.87
N LEU A 303 -8.12 -26.92 0.38
CA LEU A 303 -7.39 -27.32 1.59
C LEU A 303 -7.19 -28.85 1.68
N GLY A 304 -8.16 -29.64 1.19
CA GLY A 304 -8.05 -31.09 1.05
C GLY A 304 -7.19 -31.55 -0.14
N GLY A 305 -6.55 -30.65 -0.90
CA GLY A 305 -5.78 -30.96 -2.11
C GLY A 305 -6.63 -31.36 -3.33
N ALA A 306 -7.96 -31.33 -3.22
CA ALA A 306 -8.89 -31.68 -4.28
C ALA A 306 -9.13 -30.47 -5.23
N HIS A 307 -8.05 -29.91 -5.78
CA HIS A 307 -8.09 -28.67 -6.57
C HIS A 307 -9.02 -28.74 -7.79
N ALA A 308 -9.16 -29.90 -8.43
CA ALA A 308 -10.13 -30.11 -9.51
C ALA A 308 -11.59 -30.01 -9.03
N GLU A 309 -11.88 -30.38 -7.78
CA GLU A 309 -13.21 -30.19 -7.20
C GLU A 309 -13.44 -28.74 -6.77
N ALA A 310 -12.43 -28.10 -6.18
CA ALA A 310 -12.47 -26.67 -5.87
C ALA A 310 -12.77 -25.83 -7.12
N GLU A 311 -12.14 -26.13 -8.26
CA GLU A 311 -12.45 -25.52 -9.55
C GLU A 311 -13.91 -25.75 -9.97
N ARG A 312 -14.42 -26.99 -9.90
CA ARG A 312 -15.83 -27.30 -10.25
C ARG A 312 -16.82 -26.54 -9.37
N VAL A 313 -16.61 -26.53 -8.06
CA VAL A 313 -17.47 -25.87 -7.08
C VAL A 313 -17.42 -24.35 -7.24
N ALA A 314 -16.24 -23.76 -7.43
CA ALA A 314 -16.12 -22.32 -7.63
C ALA A 314 -16.77 -21.86 -8.95
N LEU A 315 -16.61 -22.62 -10.04
CA LEU A 315 -17.30 -22.34 -11.31
C LEU A 315 -18.82 -22.47 -11.19
N LEU A 316 -19.33 -23.40 -10.39
CA LEU A 316 -20.77 -23.52 -10.10
C LEU A 316 -21.26 -22.31 -9.30
N GLY A 317 -20.52 -21.88 -8.26
CA GLY A 317 -20.81 -20.66 -7.53
C GLY A 317 -20.84 -19.41 -8.43
N LEU A 318 -19.85 -19.25 -9.30
CA LEU A 318 -19.76 -18.13 -10.26
C LEU A 318 -20.85 -18.16 -11.34
N SER A 319 -21.46 -19.32 -11.62
CA SER A 319 -22.65 -19.38 -12.49
C SER A 319 -23.92 -18.83 -11.84
N ILE A 320 -23.92 -18.68 -10.51
CA ILE A 320 -25.05 -18.17 -9.71
C ILE A 320 -24.77 -16.72 -9.27
N ALA A 321 -23.52 -16.42 -8.89
CA ALA A 321 -23.04 -15.09 -8.55
C ALA A 321 -21.83 -14.73 -9.44
N PRO A 322 -22.07 -14.26 -10.69
CA PRO A 322 -21.01 -13.81 -11.58
C PRO A 322 -20.15 -12.74 -10.90
N CYS A 323 -18.83 -12.85 -11.09
CA CYS A 323 -17.84 -11.88 -10.60
C CYS A 323 -17.76 -11.70 -9.07
N ASP A 324 -18.29 -12.64 -8.27
CA ASP A 324 -18.00 -12.65 -6.84
C ASP A 324 -16.50 -12.76 -6.59
N ALA A 325 -15.95 -11.81 -5.83
CA ALA A 325 -14.51 -11.64 -5.70
C ALA A 325 -13.84 -12.78 -4.91
N ALA A 326 -14.53 -13.35 -3.91
CA ALA A 326 -14.00 -14.45 -3.13
C ALA A 326 -13.96 -15.74 -3.96
N LEU A 327 -15.04 -16.02 -4.70
CA LEU A 327 -15.11 -17.14 -5.63
C LEU A 327 -14.08 -17.03 -6.77
N CYS A 328 -13.86 -15.84 -7.32
CA CYS A 328 -12.81 -15.62 -8.33
C CYS A 328 -11.41 -15.88 -7.76
N ALA A 329 -11.10 -15.37 -6.55
CA ALA A 329 -9.82 -15.63 -5.89
C ALA A 329 -9.61 -17.13 -5.61
N THR A 330 -10.59 -17.80 -5.02
CA THR A 330 -10.56 -19.25 -4.74
C THR A 330 -10.41 -20.07 -6.02
N LEU A 331 -11.11 -19.69 -7.10
CA LEU A 331 -10.97 -20.33 -8.40
C LEU A 331 -9.53 -20.19 -8.92
N ALA A 332 -8.96 -18.98 -8.87
CA ALA A 332 -7.61 -18.68 -9.33
C ALA A 332 -6.55 -19.51 -8.59
N GLU A 333 -6.63 -19.59 -7.26
CA GLU A 333 -5.76 -20.43 -6.44
C GLU A 333 -5.87 -21.92 -6.82
N ALA A 334 -7.10 -22.44 -6.97
CA ALA A 334 -7.34 -23.85 -7.28
C ALA A 334 -6.82 -24.27 -8.67
N VAL A 335 -7.06 -23.46 -9.70
CA VAL A 335 -6.61 -23.79 -11.07
C VAL A 335 -5.10 -23.62 -11.23
N GLU A 336 -4.50 -22.66 -10.52
CA GLU A 336 -3.06 -22.44 -10.52
C GLU A 336 -2.32 -23.57 -9.78
N ALA A 337 -2.85 -24.04 -8.64
CA ALA A 337 -2.34 -25.24 -7.97
C ALA A 337 -2.42 -26.52 -8.84
N ARG A 338 -3.41 -26.60 -9.74
CA ARG A 338 -3.59 -27.76 -10.65
C ARG A 338 -2.72 -27.72 -11.90
N GLY A 339 -2.43 -26.55 -12.45
CA GLY A 339 -1.79 -26.43 -13.77
C GLY A 339 -1.06 -25.11 -14.05
N GLY A 340 -0.69 -24.37 -13.00
CA GLY A 340 0.06 -23.12 -13.08
C GLY A 340 -0.70 -21.99 -13.80
N HIS A 341 0.07 -20.98 -14.22
CA HIS A 341 -0.46 -19.79 -14.90
C HIS A 341 -1.27 -20.13 -16.17
N ALA A 342 -0.87 -21.15 -16.94
CA ALA A 342 -1.57 -21.56 -18.17
C ALA A 342 -3.00 -22.06 -17.91
N ALA A 343 -3.21 -22.87 -16.86
CA ALA A 343 -4.55 -23.31 -16.47
C ALA A 343 -5.41 -22.13 -15.99
N ARG A 344 -4.83 -21.22 -15.21
CA ARG A 344 -5.48 -19.99 -14.74
C ARG A 344 -5.92 -19.09 -15.90
N ILE A 345 -5.05 -18.89 -16.89
CA ILE A 345 -5.38 -18.11 -18.09
C ILE A 345 -6.57 -18.74 -18.83
N ALA A 346 -6.49 -20.04 -19.16
CA ALA A 346 -7.51 -20.71 -19.96
C ALA A 346 -8.91 -20.71 -19.30
N VAL A 347 -8.98 -20.90 -17.97
CA VAL A 347 -10.26 -20.92 -17.25
C VAL A 347 -10.89 -19.52 -17.21
N PHE A 348 -10.13 -18.48 -16.90
CA PHE A 348 -10.68 -17.12 -16.87
C PHE A 348 -10.97 -16.54 -18.25
N GLU A 349 -10.24 -16.93 -19.30
CA GLU A 349 -10.61 -16.58 -20.68
C GLU A 349 -11.93 -17.24 -21.12
N SER A 350 -12.14 -18.52 -20.75
CA SER A 350 -13.44 -19.18 -20.94
C SER A 350 -14.56 -18.49 -20.14
N MET A 351 -14.25 -17.87 -19.00
CA MET A 351 -15.22 -17.06 -18.24
C MET A 351 -15.50 -15.72 -18.93
N ALA A 352 -14.46 -14.99 -19.34
CA ALA A 352 -14.56 -13.71 -20.06
C ALA A 352 -15.27 -13.84 -21.42
N ALA A 353 -15.20 -15.01 -22.06
CA ALA A 353 -15.93 -15.31 -23.30
C ALA A 353 -17.44 -15.54 -23.07
N ARG A 354 -17.86 -15.88 -21.85
CA ARG A 354 -19.28 -16.04 -21.46
C ARG A 354 -19.85 -14.76 -20.88
N ASP A 355 -19.04 -14.04 -20.10
CA ASP A 355 -19.36 -12.75 -19.51
C ASP A 355 -18.19 -11.77 -19.74
N ALA A 356 -18.33 -10.96 -20.78
CA ALA A 356 -17.30 -10.01 -21.21
C ALA A 356 -17.18 -8.79 -20.28
N ASP A 357 -18.19 -8.53 -19.45
CA ASP A 357 -18.27 -7.36 -18.58
C ASP A 357 -17.77 -7.66 -17.15
N CYS A 358 -17.49 -8.92 -16.86
CA CYS A 358 -16.86 -9.36 -15.63
C CYS A 358 -15.41 -8.87 -15.47
N ALA A 359 -15.19 -7.79 -14.72
CA ALA A 359 -13.87 -7.18 -14.53
C ALA A 359 -12.80 -8.18 -14.03
N LEU A 360 -13.16 -9.07 -13.10
CA LEU A 360 -12.27 -10.08 -12.55
C LEU A 360 -11.88 -11.17 -13.55
N ALA A 361 -12.72 -11.44 -14.56
CA ALA A 361 -12.39 -12.34 -15.66
C ALA A 361 -11.23 -11.82 -16.53
N HIS A 362 -10.94 -10.50 -16.47
CA HIS A 362 -9.78 -9.89 -17.12
C HIS A 362 -8.60 -9.68 -16.16
N TRP A 363 -8.85 -9.46 -14.87
CA TRP A 363 -7.80 -9.35 -13.83
C TRP A 363 -6.99 -10.65 -13.69
N HIS A 364 -7.65 -11.76 -13.33
CA HIS A 364 -6.93 -12.99 -12.96
C HIS A 364 -6.04 -13.58 -14.07
N PRO A 365 -6.39 -13.55 -15.38
CA PRO A 365 -5.48 -14.00 -16.43
C PRO A 365 -4.43 -12.95 -16.81
N ALA A 366 -4.63 -11.66 -16.51
CA ALA A 366 -3.61 -10.63 -16.66
C ALA A 366 -2.49 -10.82 -15.62
N GLU A 367 -2.86 -11.01 -14.36
CA GLU A 367 -1.94 -11.32 -13.26
C GLU A 367 -1.14 -12.61 -13.53
N ALA A 368 -1.79 -13.68 -14.01
CA ALA A 368 -1.12 -14.92 -14.38
C ALA A 368 -0.11 -14.75 -15.53
N ARG A 369 -0.45 -13.97 -16.57
CA ARG A 369 0.47 -13.64 -17.68
C ARG A 369 1.66 -12.81 -17.21
N TRP A 370 1.41 -11.86 -16.32
CA TRP A 370 2.44 -11.02 -15.74
C TRP A 370 3.43 -11.83 -14.91
N SER A 371 2.94 -12.77 -14.07
CA SER A 371 3.80 -13.69 -13.33
C SER A 371 4.63 -14.56 -14.28
N ASP A 372 4.02 -15.22 -15.28
CA ASP A 372 4.74 -16.00 -16.30
C ASP A 372 5.82 -15.17 -17.01
N ALA A 373 5.49 -13.93 -17.40
CA ALA A 373 6.44 -13.01 -18.02
C ALA A 373 7.61 -12.67 -17.09
N VAL A 374 7.37 -12.37 -15.81
CA VAL A 374 8.43 -12.08 -14.85
C VAL A 374 9.36 -13.29 -14.65
N GLU A 375 8.83 -14.50 -14.55
CA GLU A 375 9.64 -15.71 -14.35
C GLU A 375 10.47 -16.06 -15.59
N ARG A 376 9.86 -16.01 -16.77
CA ARG A 376 10.53 -16.29 -18.05
C ARG A 376 11.52 -15.20 -18.44
N TYR A 377 11.25 -13.93 -18.11
CA TYR A 377 12.24 -12.85 -18.20
C TYR A 377 13.46 -13.13 -17.32
N VAL A 378 13.28 -13.62 -16.09
CA VAL A 378 14.41 -14.02 -15.22
C VAL A 378 15.16 -15.23 -15.82
N ALA A 379 14.45 -16.16 -16.46
CA ALA A 379 15.05 -17.31 -17.16
C ALA A 379 15.83 -16.95 -18.44
N GLY A 380 15.74 -15.71 -18.92
CA GLY A 380 16.50 -15.20 -20.08
C GLY A 380 15.66 -14.88 -21.32
N GLU A 381 14.37 -15.25 -21.34
CA GLU A 381 13.51 -15.17 -22.51
C GLU A 381 13.08 -13.74 -22.89
N ASP A 382 12.74 -13.54 -24.17
CA ASP A 382 12.02 -12.35 -24.63
C ASP A 382 10.51 -12.58 -24.52
N VAL A 383 9.90 -11.85 -23.59
CA VAL A 383 8.50 -12.03 -23.17
C VAL A 383 7.67 -10.76 -23.35
N ARG A 384 8.10 -9.85 -24.23
CA ARG A 384 7.38 -8.59 -24.53
C ARG A 384 5.90 -8.79 -24.85
N ALA A 385 5.58 -9.86 -25.58
CA ALA A 385 4.20 -10.22 -25.89
C ALA A 385 3.37 -10.53 -24.63
N LEU A 386 3.91 -11.28 -23.66
CA LEU A 386 3.19 -11.62 -22.43
C LEU A 386 2.93 -10.39 -21.55
N PHE A 387 3.91 -9.49 -21.41
CA PHE A 387 3.70 -8.22 -20.70
C PHE A 387 2.66 -7.34 -21.39
N ALA A 388 2.70 -7.24 -22.73
CA ALA A 388 1.70 -6.50 -23.50
C ALA A 388 0.30 -7.13 -23.40
N ASP A 389 0.20 -8.46 -23.30
CA ASP A 389 -1.06 -9.17 -23.13
C ASP A 389 -1.64 -8.97 -21.71
N ALA A 390 -0.79 -9.00 -20.69
CA ALA A 390 -1.15 -8.67 -19.31
C ALA A 390 -1.66 -7.22 -19.20
N GLU A 391 -0.92 -6.25 -19.76
CA GLU A 391 -1.31 -4.83 -19.78
C GLU A 391 -2.71 -4.63 -20.38
N ARG A 392 -3.02 -5.28 -21.51
CA ARG A 392 -4.36 -5.19 -22.14
C ARG A 392 -5.47 -5.76 -21.25
N GLY A 393 -5.19 -6.79 -20.45
CA GLY A 393 -6.11 -7.37 -19.47
C GLY A 393 -6.37 -6.44 -18.28
N PHE A 394 -5.32 -5.89 -17.67
CA PHE A 394 -5.45 -4.88 -16.61
C PHE A 394 -6.21 -3.64 -17.09
N ALA A 395 -5.85 -3.12 -18.27
CA ALA A 395 -6.56 -1.99 -18.87
C ALA A 395 -8.04 -2.30 -19.18
N ARG A 396 -8.40 -3.55 -19.48
CA ARG A 396 -9.81 -3.98 -19.65
C ARG A 396 -10.52 -4.07 -18.30
N CYS A 397 -9.90 -4.65 -17.28
CA CYS A 397 -10.42 -4.69 -15.91
C CYS A 397 -10.75 -3.28 -15.39
N ARG A 398 -9.78 -2.35 -15.49
CA ARG A 398 -9.91 -0.93 -15.13
C ARG A 398 -11.07 -0.19 -15.81
N ARG A 399 -11.43 -0.57 -17.05
CA ARG A 399 -12.56 0.03 -17.78
C ARG A 399 -13.91 -0.53 -17.36
N LEU A 400 -13.95 -1.73 -16.79
CA LEU A 400 -15.17 -2.40 -16.36
C LEU A 400 -15.52 -2.06 -14.90
N GLU A 401 -14.53 -2.05 -14.01
CA GLU A 401 -14.71 -1.73 -12.60
C GLU A 401 -13.72 -0.64 -12.15
N PRO A 402 -14.16 0.63 -12.03
CA PRO A 402 -13.32 1.75 -11.59
C PRO A 402 -12.68 1.56 -10.20
N GLY A 403 -13.24 0.70 -9.34
CA GLY A 403 -12.63 0.32 -8.07
C GLY A 403 -11.21 -0.27 -8.20
N TYR A 404 -10.87 -0.85 -9.36
CA TYR A 404 -9.53 -1.37 -9.65
C TYR A 404 -8.59 -0.39 -10.38
N ASP A 405 -8.99 0.88 -10.62
CA ASP A 405 -8.21 1.81 -11.45
C ASP A 405 -6.75 1.95 -11.00
N ARG A 406 -6.52 2.15 -9.70
CA ARG A 406 -5.18 2.28 -9.13
C ARG A 406 -4.35 1.00 -9.31
N ALA A 407 -4.88 -0.14 -8.85
CA ALA A 407 -4.16 -1.41 -8.89
C ALA A 407 -3.84 -1.85 -10.32
N CYS A 408 -4.78 -1.64 -11.26
CA CYS A 408 -4.54 -1.90 -12.67
C CYS A 408 -3.44 -0.98 -13.23
N ARG A 409 -3.45 0.33 -12.97
CA ARG A 409 -2.40 1.24 -13.43
C ARG A 409 -1.03 0.89 -12.87
N GLU A 410 -0.95 0.50 -11.60
CA GLU A 410 0.30 0.04 -10.97
C GLU A 410 0.83 -1.21 -11.72
N HIS A 411 -0.02 -2.21 -12.00
CA HIS A 411 0.39 -3.37 -12.81
C HIS A 411 0.72 -3.02 -14.28
N GLU A 412 -0.06 -2.17 -14.95
CA GLU A 412 0.22 -1.67 -16.31
C GLU A 412 1.61 -1.00 -16.38
N ALA A 413 1.99 -0.23 -15.36
CA ALA A 413 3.32 0.38 -15.25
C ALA A 413 4.42 -0.69 -15.14
N THR A 414 4.23 -1.73 -14.32
CA THR A 414 5.18 -2.84 -14.24
C THR A 414 5.28 -3.64 -15.55
N CYS A 415 4.19 -3.78 -16.33
CA CYS A 415 4.20 -4.42 -17.64
C CYS A 415 5.05 -3.64 -18.64
N ARG A 416 4.83 -2.32 -18.74
CA ARG A 416 5.63 -1.41 -19.59
C ARG A 416 7.11 -1.41 -19.19
N ALA A 417 7.42 -1.46 -17.88
CA ALA A 417 8.78 -1.64 -17.39
C ALA A 417 9.39 -2.99 -17.84
N GLY A 418 8.63 -4.09 -17.74
CA GLY A 418 9.03 -5.41 -18.23
C GLY A 418 9.35 -5.43 -19.73
N ILE A 419 8.53 -4.75 -20.55
CA ILE A 419 8.79 -4.57 -22.00
C ILE A 419 10.10 -3.82 -22.22
N GLY A 420 10.33 -2.72 -21.47
CA GLY A 420 11.58 -1.95 -21.55
C GLY A 420 12.83 -2.75 -21.20
N TRP A 421 12.75 -3.60 -20.17
CA TRP A 421 13.84 -4.49 -19.79
C TRP A 421 14.13 -5.59 -20.82
N CYS A 422 13.11 -6.15 -21.46
CA CYS A 422 13.28 -7.11 -22.55
C CYS A 422 13.96 -6.45 -23.76
N ALA A 423 13.49 -5.27 -24.18
CA ALA A 423 14.08 -4.50 -25.28
C ALA A 423 15.54 -4.11 -24.98
N TRP A 424 15.84 -3.69 -23.74
CA TRP A 424 17.19 -3.39 -23.30
C TRP A 424 18.12 -4.62 -23.42
N ARG A 425 17.67 -5.80 -22.97
CA ARG A 425 18.45 -7.05 -23.10
C ARG A 425 18.69 -7.44 -24.56
N ALA A 426 17.74 -7.17 -25.45
CA ALA A 426 17.87 -7.37 -26.89
C ALA A 426 18.82 -6.34 -27.58
N GLY A 427 19.28 -5.31 -26.86
CA GLY A 427 20.11 -4.23 -27.42
C GLY A 427 19.31 -3.14 -28.15
N GLU A 428 17.99 -3.18 -28.07
CA GLU A 428 17.05 -2.27 -28.73
C GLU A 428 16.84 -1.00 -27.89
N ILE A 429 17.88 -0.14 -27.80
CA ILE A 429 17.90 1.05 -26.92
C ILE A 429 16.69 1.96 -27.15
N GLU A 430 16.36 2.23 -28.41
CA GLU A 430 15.21 3.06 -28.81
C GLU A 430 13.87 2.50 -28.31
N ALA A 431 13.68 1.18 -28.43
CA ALA A 431 12.47 0.50 -27.97
C ALA A 431 12.40 0.45 -26.42
N ALA A 432 13.55 0.23 -25.77
CA ALA A 432 13.66 0.30 -24.30
C ALA A 432 13.30 1.70 -23.78
N GLN A 433 13.84 2.75 -24.41
CA GLN A 433 13.51 4.14 -24.08
C GLN A 433 12.00 4.41 -24.21
N SER A 434 11.41 4.02 -25.34
CA SER A 434 9.97 4.23 -25.60
C SER A 434 9.09 3.50 -24.58
N ALA A 435 9.42 2.25 -24.26
CA ALA A 435 8.67 1.45 -23.30
C ALA A 435 8.75 2.03 -21.88
N PHE A 436 9.94 2.41 -21.39
CA PHE A 436 10.06 3.04 -20.08
C PHE A 436 9.36 4.40 -20.02
N LEU A 437 9.55 5.29 -21.01
CA LEU A 437 8.90 6.60 -21.00
C LEU A 437 7.37 6.51 -21.10
N SER A 438 6.83 5.50 -21.78
CA SER A 438 5.37 5.30 -21.86
C SER A 438 4.70 5.10 -20.50
N ILE A 439 5.44 4.74 -19.45
CA ILE A 439 4.87 4.54 -18.10
C ILE A 439 4.16 5.82 -17.59
N GLU A 440 4.69 7.01 -17.89
CA GLU A 440 4.08 8.30 -17.49
C GLU A 440 2.72 8.59 -18.14
N GLU A 441 2.35 7.89 -19.22
CA GLU A 441 1.01 8.01 -19.82
C GLU A 441 -0.09 7.46 -18.90
N LEU A 442 0.27 6.59 -17.94
CA LEU A 442 -0.67 5.98 -17.01
C LEU A 442 -1.06 6.95 -15.89
N TYR A 443 -0.08 7.65 -15.30
CA TYR A 443 -0.25 8.73 -14.33
C TYR A 443 1.08 9.47 -14.14
N ALA A 444 1.02 10.74 -13.71
CA ALA A 444 2.21 11.54 -13.44
C ALA A 444 3.05 10.93 -12.31
N GLY A 445 4.34 10.74 -12.56
CA GLY A 445 5.29 10.11 -11.64
C GLY A 445 5.30 8.57 -11.67
N ALA A 446 4.51 7.93 -12.55
CA ALA A 446 4.43 6.47 -12.66
C ALA A 446 5.80 5.80 -12.92
N ILE A 447 6.78 6.48 -13.54
CA ILE A 447 8.14 5.95 -13.75
C ILE A 447 8.85 5.58 -12.43
N THR A 448 8.44 6.20 -11.32
CA THR A 448 9.02 5.98 -9.98
C THR A 448 8.34 4.83 -9.21
N THR A 449 7.30 4.22 -9.78
CA THR A 449 6.55 3.12 -9.14
C THR A 449 7.48 1.94 -8.81
N GLU A 450 7.38 1.44 -7.58
CA GLU A 450 8.11 0.25 -7.17
C GLU A 450 7.64 -0.97 -7.99
N VAL A 451 8.60 -1.68 -8.57
CA VAL A 451 8.37 -2.95 -9.26
C VAL A 451 8.80 -4.11 -8.36
N PRO A 452 8.28 -5.34 -8.54
CA PRO A 452 8.76 -6.49 -7.78
C PRO A 452 10.26 -6.70 -8.00
N GLN A 453 10.98 -7.16 -6.97
CA GLN A 453 12.44 -7.26 -6.94
C GLN A 453 13.09 -8.09 -8.08
N LYS A 454 12.30 -8.90 -8.82
CA LYS A 454 12.73 -9.64 -10.02
C LYS A 454 12.91 -8.72 -11.26
N LEU A 455 12.28 -7.55 -11.29
CA LEU A 455 12.45 -6.49 -12.29
C LEU A 455 13.21 -5.30 -11.67
N GLY A 456 13.96 -4.55 -12.48
CA GLY A 456 14.58 -3.30 -12.04
C GLY A 456 13.59 -2.12 -12.13
N PRO A 457 13.71 -1.07 -11.32
CA PRO A 457 12.85 0.12 -11.43
C PRO A 457 13.08 0.81 -12.79
N ALA A 458 12.02 1.36 -13.38
CA ALA A 458 12.09 1.92 -14.73
C ALA A 458 13.06 3.10 -14.87
N VAL A 459 13.24 3.90 -13.82
CA VAL A 459 14.28 4.95 -13.74
C VAL A 459 15.71 4.41 -13.94
N LEU A 460 16.02 3.21 -13.44
CA LEU A 460 17.32 2.56 -13.67
C LEU A 460 17.46 2.06 -15.12
N GLY A 461 16.36 1.58 -15.70
CA GLY A 461 16.31 1.23 -17.12
C GLY A 461 16.59 2.43 -18.03
N LEU A 462 16.04 3.60 -17.69
CA LEU A 462 16.32 4.86 -18.39
C LEU A 462 17.75 5.37 -18.17
N ASP A 463 18.32 5.26 -16.97
CA ASP A 463 19.75 5.59 -16.73
C ASP A 463 20.67 4.77 -17.65
N LEU A 464 20.43 3.45 -17.75
CA LEU A 464 21.18 2.57 -18.65
C LEU A 464 21.02 2.94 -20.13
N VAL A 465 19.80 3.31 -20.56
CA VAL A 465 19.52 3.84 -21.90
C VAL A 465 20.29 5.14 -22.16
N GLY A 466 20.28 6.08 -21.21
CA GLY A 466 21.02 7.35 -21.30
C GLY A 466 22.53 7.12 -21.39
N ALA A 467 23.08 6.25 -20.55
CA ALA A 467 24.50 5.86 -20.57
C ALA A 467 24.91 5.16 -21.88
N ALA A 468 24.02 4.38 -22.49
CA ALA A 468 24.33 3.69 -23.75
C ALA A 468 24.29 4.64 -24.97
N TYR A 469 23.36 5.60 -25.00
CA TYR A 469 23.42 6.70 -25.96
C TYR A 469 24.70 7.53 -25.78
N ALA A 470 25.04 7.90 -24.54
CA ALA A 470 26.28 8.61 -24.24
C ALA A 470 27.52 7.86 -24.75
N LYS A 471 27.56 6.53 -24.61
CA LYS A 471 28.63 5.69 -25.14
C LYS A 471 28.67 5.70 -26.67
N ARG A 472 27.55 5.49 -27.36
CA ARG A 472 27.48 5.58 -28.84
C ARG A 472 27.96 6.95 -29.34
N GLY A 473 27.56 8.02 -28.65
CA GLY A 473 27.98 9.39 -28.91
C GLY A 473 29.47 9.68 -28.68
N ALA A 474 30.13 8.95 -27.78
CA ALA A 474 31.56 9.05 -27.54
C ALA A 474 32.40 8.20 -28.52
N ASP A 475 31.90 7.03 -28.92
CA ASP A 475 32.61 6.07 -29.78
C ASP A 475 32.51 6.43 -31.29
N ALA A 476 31.49 7.20 -31.70
CA ALA A 476 31.24 7.55 -33.10
C ALA A 476 31.73 8.95 -33.50
N ALA A 477 32.00 9.14 -34.80
CA ALA A 477 32.30 10.45 -35.39
C ALA A 477 31.17 10.91 -36.32
N GLY A 478 30.93 12.23 -36.36
CA GLY A 478 29.94 12.84 -37.27
C GLY A 478 28.55 13.02 -36.65
N PRO A 479 27.50 13.27 -37.47
CA PRO A 479 26.19 13.73 -36.99
C PRO A 479 25.50 12.77 -36.01
N ALA A 480 25.54 11.46 -36.26
CA ALA A 480 24.87 10.47 -35.41
C ALA A 480 25.38 10.48 -33.96
N ALA A 481 26.67 10.80 -33.75
CA ALA A 481 27.24 10.93 -32.41
C ALA A 481 26.62 12.10 -31.62
N ILE A 482 26.33 13.20 -32.32
CA ILE A 482 25.67 14.39 -31.74
C ILE A 482 24.21 14.07 -31.40
N ASP A 483 23.51 13.37 -32.29
CA ASP A 483 22.13 12.95 -32.07
C ASP A 483 22.01 12.04 -30.83
N ASP A 484 22.94 11.11 -30.65
CA ASP A 484 23.00 10.23 -29.48
C ASP A 484 23.37 10.98 -28.19
N LEU A 485 24.32 11.92 -28.22
CA LEU A 485 24.58 12.80 -27.05
C LEU A 485 23.34 13.63 -26.67
N GLU A 486 22.60 14.16 -27.65
CA GLU A 486 21.36 14.91 -27.37
C GLU A 486 20.26 13.99 -26.82
N ARG A 487 20.17 12.73 -27.28
CA ARG A 487 19.28 11.72 -26.69
C ARG A 487 19.64 11.43 -25.24
N ALA A 488 20.92 11.26 -24.91
CA ALA A 488 21.38 11.09 -23.53
C ALA A 488 20.99 12.29 -22.66
N GLY A 489 21.24 13.51 -23.12
CA GLY A 489 20.84 14.74 -22.44
C GLY A 489 19.33 14.79 -22.15
N ARG A 490 18.49 14.48 -23.15
CA ARG A 490 17.02 14.44 -22.98
C ARG A 490 16.56 13.37 -21.99
N VAL A 491 17.21 12.20 -21.94
CA VAL A 491 16.91 11.14 -20.96
C VAL A 491 17.24 11.59 -19.54
N TYR A 492 18.41 12.19 -19.31
CA TYR A 492 18.77 12.67 -17.97
C TYR A 492 17.99 13.92 -17.54
N GLU A 493 17.61 14.80 -18.46
CA GLU A 493 16.69 15.92 -18.17
C GLU A 493 15.28 15.42 -17.78
N PHE A 494 14.81 14.32 -18.37
CA PHE A 494 13.59 13.66 -17.92
C PHE A 494 13.75 13.06 -16.52
N LEU A 495 14.83 12.28 -16.27
CA LEU A 495 15.11 11.70 -14.95
C LEU A 495 15.23 12.78 -13.85
N ARG A 496 15.87 13.92 -14.15
CA ARG A 496 16.00 15.08 -13.26
C ARG A 496 14.65 15.69 -12.89
N ARG A 497 13.63 15.59 -13.75
CA ARG A 497 12.27 16.05 -13.45
C ARG A 497 11.46 15.01 -12.68
N ALA A 498 11.69 13.72 -12.95
CA ALA A 498 11.01 12.61 -12.29
C ALA A 498 11.51 12.39 -10.84
N GLN A 499 12.79 12.63 -10.58
CA GLN A 499 13.44 12.51 -9.27
C GLN A 499 14.32 13.75 -9.01
N PRO A 500 13.71 14.92 -8.72
CA PRO A 500 14.41 16.20 -8.58
C PRO A 500 15.36 16.26 -7.38
N GLU A 501 15.27 15.33 -6.45
CA GLU A 501 16.19 15.17 -5.32
C GLU A 501 17.49 14.42 -5.65
N ASP A 502 17.56 13.70 -6.77
CA ASP A 502 18.77 12.95 -7.14
C ASP A 502 19.78 13.82 -7.91
N VAL A 503 20.84 14.23 -7.21
CA VAL A 503 21.96 15.00 -7.75
C VAL A 503 22.58 14.38 -9.01
N ARG A 504 22.55 13.06 -9.15
CA ARG A 504 23.17 12.36 -10.30
C ARG A 504 22.46 12.70 -11.60
N TRP A 505 21.14 12.82 -11.58
CA TRP A 505 20.35 13.17 -12.77
C TRP A 505 20.58 14.62 -13.17
N ALA A 506 20.63 15.53 -12.20
CA ALA A 506 20.97 16.94 -12.44
C ALA A 506 22.39 17.11 -13.02
N ASN A 507 23.38 16.43 -12.44
CA ASN A 507 24.76 16.43 -12.92
C ASN A 507 24.87 15.85 -14.34
N ASN A 508 24.25 14.69 -14.60
CA ASN A 508 24.34 14.03 -15.90
C ASN A 508 23.62 14.82 -17.00
N ALA A 509 22.46 15.41 -16.71
CA ALA A 509 21.79 16.33 -17.65
C ALA A 509 22.70 17.52 -17.98
N GLY A 510 23.32 18.13 -16.96
CA GLY A 510 24.33 19.18 -17.13
C GLY A 510 25.47 18.77 -18.05
N PHE A 511 26.06 17.61 -17.78
CA PHE A 511 27.19 17.04 -18.52
C PHE A 511 26.84 16.77 -20.01
N PHE A 512 25.77 16.04 -20.29
CA PHE A 512 25.45 15.65 -21.68
C PHE A 512 24.94 16.82 -22.53
N HIS A 513 24.22 17.78 -21.95
CA HIS A 513 23.87 19.01 -22.66
C HIS A 513 25.12 19.84 -23.04
N ARG A 514 26.12 19.93 -22.15
CA ARG A 514 27.41 20.59 -22.43
C ARG A 514 28.14 19.92 -23.59
N ASP A 515 28.28 18.60 -23.54
CA ASP A 515 29.09 17.87 -24.53
C ASP A 515 28.42 17.86 -25.91
N THR A 516 27.08 17.74 -25.95
CA THR A 516 26.30 17.95 -27.20
C THR A 516 26.53 19.34 -27.78
N ALA A 517 26.49 20.37 -26.94
CA ALA A 517 26.67 21.75 -27.34
C ALA A 517 28.09 22.02 -27.90
N ILE A 518 29.13 21.45 -27.29
CA ILE A 518 30.51 21.49 -27.81
C ILE A 518 30.58 20.83 -29.19
N ALA A 519 30.07 19.61 -29.32
CA ALA A 519 30.11 18.86 -30.58
C ALA A 519 29.36 19.57 -31.72
N LEU A 520 28.18 20.14 -31.45
CA LEU A 520 27.44 20.99 -32.39
C LEU A 520 28.23 22.21 -32.84
N ARG A 521 28.84 22.93 -31.88
CA ARG A 521 29.57 24.17 -32.12
C ARG A 521 30.84 23.94 -32.94
N ASP A 522 31.56 22.85 -32.68
CA ASP A 522 32.76 22.49 -33.44
C ASP A 522 32.39 21.93 -34.83
N ARG A 523 31.29 21.17 -34.94
CA ARG A 523 30.74 20.75 -36.24
C ARG A 523 30.30 21.93 -37.10
N ALA A 524 29.72 22.98 -36.49
CA ALA A 524 29.32 24.21 -37.17
C ALA A 524 30.53 24.96 -37.75
N ARG A 525 31.61 25.08 -36.97
CA ARG A 525 32.88 25.67 -37.43
C ARG A 525 33.46 24.91 -38.60
N ALA A 526 33.61 23.58 -38.47
CA ALA A 526 34.09 22.72 -39.56
C ALA A 526 33.19 22.76 -40.81
N LEU A 527 31.88 22.96 -40.66
CA LEU A 527 30.96 23.13 -41.78
C LEU A 527 31.21 24.42 -42.55
N PHE A 528 31.38 25.55 -41.84
CA PHE A 528 31.64 26.86 -42.44
C PHE A 528 33.06 26.98 -43.01
N GLU A 529 34.06 26.38 -42.37
CA GLU A 529 35.44 26.32 -42.86
C GLU A 529 35.55 25.51 -44.16
N ALA A 530 34.77 24.42 -44.29
CA ALA A 530 34.70 23.62 -45.51
C ALA A 530 33.87 24.28 -46.62
N ASP A 531 32.78 24.98 -46.27
CA ASP A 531 31.88 25.65 -47.22
C ASP A 531 31.29 26.95 -46.62
N PRO A 532 31.85 28.12 -46.95
CA PRO A 532 31.34 29.41 -46.48
C PRO A 532 29.89 29.71 -46.92
N ALA A 533 29.37 29.06 -47.96
CA ALA A 533 27.96 29.23 -48.35
C ALA A 533 26.99 28.63 -47.32
N LYS A 534 27.47 27.72 -46.46
CA LYS A 534 26.68 27.11 -45.37
C LYS A 534 26.67 27.93 -44.08
N LEU A 535 27.13 29.19 -44.11
CA LEU A 535 27.11 30.12 -42.98
C LEU A 535 25.77 30.13 -42.22
N ALA A 536 24.64 30.16 -42.93
CA ALA A 536 23.32 30.18 -42.31
C ALA A 536 22.95 28.86 -41.59
N GLU A 537 23.45 27.72 -42.08
CA GLU A 537 23.28 26.40 -41.45
C GLU A 537 24.16 26.29 -40.20
N ALA A 538 25.44 26.65 -40.32
CA ALA A 538 26.38 26.67 -39.21
C ALA A 538 25.89 27.61 -38.08
N ASN A 539 25.37 28.81 -38.40
CA ASN A 539 24.84 29.71 -37.38
C ASN A 539 23.56 29.20 -36.68
N ARG A 540 22.74 28.36 -37.33
CA ARG A 540 21.65 27.63 -36.63
C ARG A 540 22.20 26.61 -35.65
N MET A 541 23.28 25.91 -36.01
CA MET A 541 23.95 24.97 -35.09
C MET A 541 24.60 25.68 -33.89
N ILE A 542 25.21 26.86 -34.09
CA ILE A 542 25.73 27.71 -32.99
C ILE A 542 24.59 28.15 -32.07
N ALA A 543 23.44 28.59 -32.60
CA ALA A 543 22.28 28.96 -31.81
C ALA A 543 21.76 27.77 -30.97
N ARG A 544 21.63 26.58 -31.57
CA ARG A 544 21.23 25.36 -30.86
C ARG A 544 22.24 24.94 -29.78
N ALA A 545 23.53 25.05 -30.07
CA ALA A 545 24.60 24.81 -29.10
C ALA A 545 24.49 25.75 -27.88
N LYS A 546 24.16 27.03 -28.11
CA LYS A 546 23.90 27.99 -27.04
C LYS A 546 22.70 27.60 -26.18
N GLU A 547 21.57 27.23 -26.78
CA GLU A 547 20.38 26.76 -26.03
C GLU A 547 20.71 25.56 -25.12
N LEU A 548 21.44 24.57 -25.64
CA LEU A 548 21.88 23.40 -24.88
C LEU A 548 22.87 23.78 -23.77
N MET A 549 23.73 24.79 -23.98
CA MET A 549 24.63 25.27 -22.94
C MET A 549 23.90 26.00 -21.80
N GLU A 550 22.79 26.71 -22.09
CA GLU A 550 21.91 27.27 -21.04
C GLU A 550 21.19 26.16 -20.26
N GLN A 551 20.73 25.10 -20.93
CA GLN A 551 20.13 23.92 -20.30
C GLN A 551 21.15 23.19 -19.40
N SER A 552 22.39 23.07 -19.87
CA SER A 552 23.51 22.55 -19.09
C SER A 552 23.73 23.36 -17.81
N PHE A 553 23.80 24.69 -17.93
CA PHE A 553 23.95 25.58 -16.77
C PHE A 553 22.79 25.44 -15.78
N ALA A 554 21.55 25.39 -16.26
CA ALA A 554 20.37 25.23 -15.40
C ALA A 554 20.38 23.90 -14.61
N ALA A 555 20.75 22.80 -15.28
CA ALA A 555 20.88 21.50 -14.65
C ALA A 555 22.03 21.45 -13.63
N TYR A 556 23.19 22.03 -13.95
CA TYR A 556 24.32 22.16 -13.03
C TYR A 556 24.01 23.03 -11.80
N VAL A 557 23.28 24.15 -11.98
CA VAL A 557 22.82 24.99 -10.85
C VAL A 557 21.97 24.17 -9.87
N GLU A 558 21.12 23.28 -10.37
CA GLU A 558 20.32 22.39 -9.52
C GLU A 558 21.18 21.31 -8.85
N ALA A 559 22.14 20.72 -9.58
CA ALA A 559 23.09 19.77 -9.01
C ALA A 559 23.92 20.40 -7.86
N ALA A 560 24.41 21.63 -8.04
CA ALA A 560 25.13 22.38 -7.02
C ALA A 560 24.23 22.81 -5.84
N ARG A 561 22.92 22.97 -6.05
CA ARG A 561 21.94 23.20 -4.97
C ARG A 561 21.72 21.94 -4.13
N LEU A 562 21.73 20.76 -4.77
CA LEU A 562 21.55 19.46 -4.12
C LEU A 562 22.84 18.98 -3.40
N ALA A 563 24.01 19.28 -3.95
CA ALA A 563 25.31 18.95 -3.37
C ALA A 563 26.25 20.18 -3.29
N PRO A 564 25.94 21.16 -2.43
CA PRO A 564 26.75 22.38 -2.29
C PRO A 564 28.16 22.11 -1.76
N ASP A 565 28.37 20.97 -1.11
CA ASP A 565 29.68 20.56 -0.59
C ASP A 565 30.51 19.71 -1.58
N ASP A 566 29.96 19.39 -2.76
CA ASP A 566 30.72 18.75 -3.83
C ASP A 566 31.46 19.80 -4.66
N VAL A 567 32.75 19.92 -4.37
CA VAL A 567 33.69 20.83 -5.03
C VAL A 567 33.66 20.69 -6.56
N ARG A 568 33.45 19.48 -7.10
CA ARG A 568 33.44 19.24 -8.55
C ARG A 568 32.16 19.75 -9.18
N ILE A 569 31.00 19.49 -8.57
CA ILE A 569 29.71 19.93 -9.10
C ILE A 569 29.60 21.47 -9.07
N VAL A 570 30.01 22.10 -7.97
CA VAL A 570 30.02 23.57 -7.85
C VAL A 570 31.04 24.19 -8.82
N ASN A 571 32.21 23.57 -9.01
CA ASN A 571 33.18 23.97 -10.02
C ASN A 571 32.63 23.88 -11.44
N ASP A 572 32.04 22.74 -11.82
CA ASP A 572 31.51 22.50 -13.16
C ASP A 572 30.36 23.47 -13.49
N THR A 573 29.54 23.83 -12.48
CA THR A 573 28.52 24.89 -12.60
C THR A 573 29.14 26.25 -12.96
N ALA A 574 30.26 26.60 -12.33
CA ALA A 574 30.97 27.84 -12.64
C ALA A 574 31.71 27.78 -13.98
N LEU A 575 32.27 26.62 -14.34
CA LEU A 575 32.96 26.36 -15.59
C LEU A 575 32.07 26.72 -16.80
N ILE A 576 30.77 26.42 -16.75
CA ILE A 576 29.84 26.80 -17.82
C ILE A 576 29.82 28.32 -18.07
N LEU A 577 29.83 29.13 -17.00
CA LEU A 577 29.88 30.59 -17.09
C LEU A 577 31.26 31.11 -17.55
N VAL A 578 32.35 30.44 -17.16
CA VAL A 578 33.72 30.86 -17.49
C VAL A 578 34.10 30.56 -18.94
N TYR A 579 33.84 29.35 -19.44
CA TYR A 579 34.37 28.89 -20.74
C TYR A 579 33.37 29.02 -21.90
N TYR A 580 32.07 28.82 -21.65
CA TYR A 580 31.09 28.68 -22.73
C TYR A 580 30.11 29.86 -22.82
N LEU A 581 29.40 30.19 -21.72
CA LEU A 581 28.45 31.31 -21.73
C LEU A 581 29.14 32.68 -21.57
N GLN A 582 30.36 32.70 -20.99
CA GLN A 582 31.26 33.85 -20.91
C GLN A 582 30.58 35.14 -20.40
N ARG A 583 29.82 34.96 -19.31
CA ARG A 583 29.01 36.01 -18.65
C ARG A 583 28.98 35.82 -17.14
N ASP A 584 28.29 36.73 -16.45
CA ASP A 584 27.99 36.64 -15.01
C ASP A 584 29.24 36.39 -14.13
N ALA A 585 30.35 37.07 -14.45
CA ALA A 585 31.66 36.86 -13.81
C ALA A 585 31.62 36.87 -12.27
N ALA A 586 30.81 37.74 -11.67
CA ALA A 586 30.61 37.78 -10.22
C ALA A 586 29.96 36.49 -9.66
N ARG A 587 29.01 35.88 -10.39
CA ARG A 587 28.37 34.61 -10.01
C ARG A 587 29.33 33.44 -10.19
N ALA A 588 30.09 33.41 -11.30
CA ALA A 588 31.14 32.42 -11.52
C ALA A 588 32.19 32.47 -10.40
N ARG A 589 32.64 33.68 -10.01
CA ARG A 589 33.55 33.92 -8.89
C ARG A 589 33.00 33.38 -7.58
N ALA A 590 31.74 33.70 -7.25
CA ALA A 590 31.12 33.27 -6.00
C ALA A 590 31.04 31.73 -5.89
N LEU A 591 30.69 31.03 -6.97
CA LEU A 591 30.68 29.57 -7.03
C LEU A 591 32.09 28.99 -6.84
N LEU A 592 33.08 29.50 -7.55
CA LEU A 592 34.46 29.02 -7.46
C LEU A 592 35.08 29.27 -6.08
N GLU A 593 34.86 30.45 -5.48
CA GLU A 593 35.33 30.76 -4.13
C GLU A 593 34.65 29.87 -3.08
N SER A 594 33.37 29.52 -3.25
CA SER A 594 32.67 28.54 -2.41
C SER A 594 33.28 27.15 -2.54
N ALA A 595 33.47 26.66 -3.77
CA ALA A 595 34.10 25.36 -4.03
C ALA A 595 35.53 25.29 -3.45
N ARG A 596 36.31 26.37 -3.60
CA ARG A 596 37.65 26.53 -3.02
C ARG A 596 37.60 26.46 -1.49
N ALA A 597 36.69 27.19 -0.86
CA ALA A 597 36.56 27.24 0.60
C ALA A 597 36.19 25.86 1.17
N THR A 598 35.17 25.21 0.63
CA THR A 598 34.75 23.86 1.05
C THR A 598 35.86 22.83 0.84
N GLY A 599 36.52 22.83 -0.32
CA GLY A 599 37.60 21.89 -0.59
C GLY A 599 38.82 22.10 0.30
N ALA A 600 39.23 23.36 0.52
CA ALA A 600 40.35 23.69 1.39
C ALA A 600 40.08 23.30 2.85
N ALA A 601 38.83 23.42 3.33
CA ALA A 601 38.44 22.99 4.67
C ALA A 601 38.46 21.45 4.84
N ARG A 602 38.09 20.69 3.80
CA ARG A 602 38.04 19.21 3.81
C ARG A 602 39.42 18.55 3.61
N LEU A 603 40.34 19.23 2.93
CA LEU A 603 41.62 18.64 2.51
C LEU A 603 42.51 18.12 3.66
N PRO A 604 42.67 18.79 4.82
CA PRO A 604 43.51 18.29 5.91
C PRO A 604 43.02 16.95 6.50
N ASP A 605 41.71 16.79 6.66
CA ASP A 605 41.08 15.57 7.17
C ASP A 605 41.25 14.39 6.20
N LEU A 606 41.03 14.60 4.89
CA LEU A 606 41.28 13.56 3.89
C LEU A 606 42.77 13.16 3.82
N ARG A 607 43.69 14.12 3.96
CA ARG A 607 45.14 13.83 4.04
C ARG A 607 45.50 13.03 5.29
N ALA A 608 44.90 13.33 6.44
CA ALA A 608 45.09 12.54 7.66
C ALA A 608 44.57 11.10 7.47
N ARG A 609 43.34 10.94 6.94
CA ARG A 609 42.73 9.63 6.67
C ARG A 609 43.50 8.80 5.63
N ALA A 610 44.02 9.43 4.57
CA ALA A 610 44.79 8.71 3.54
C ALA A 610 46.13 8.16 4.07
N ASN A 611 46.62 8.70 5.19
CA ASN A 611 47.84 8.29 5.89
C ASN A 611 47.58 7.53 7.20
N GLU A 612 46.35 7.08 7.47
CA GLU A 612 46.05 6.28 8.67
C GLU A 612 46.72 4.89 8.57
N ASP A 613 47.36 4.47 9.67
CA ASP A 613 47.96 3.14 9.79
C ASP A 613 46.91 2.03 9.97
N GLY A 614 47.31 0.77 9.79
CA GLY A 614 46.45 -0.40 10.02
C GLY A 614 45.37 -0.67 8.94
N LEU A 615 45.21 0.21 7.95
CA LEU A 615 44.27 0.03 6.85
C LEU A 615 44.61 -1.17 5.95
N THR A 616 43.58 -1.85 5.46
CA THR A 616 43.72 -2.79 4.34
C THR A 616 44.08 -2.06 3.05
N GLU A 617 44.68 -2.77 2.08
CA GLU A 617 45.06 -2.15 0.80
C GLU A 617 43.85 -1.58 0.02
N LYS A 618 42.68 -2.22 0.15
CA LYS A 618 41.43 -1.74 -0.45
C LYS A 618 40.99 -0.40 0.15
N GLU A 619 41.05 -0.26 1.48
CA GLU A 619 40.69 0.98 2.17
C GLU A 619 41.70 2.10 1.87
N ARG A 620 42.99 1.77 1.89
CA ARG A 620 44.08 2.68 1.53
C ARG A 620 43.92 3.20 0.10
N GLY A 621 43.62 2.32 -0.86
CA GLY A 621 43.33 2.70 -2.24
C GLY A 621 42.12 3.62 -2.36
N ALA A 622 41.00 3.29 -1.69
CA ALA A 622 39.79 4.12 -1.71
C ALA A 622 40.02 5.52 -1.10
N ARG A 623 40.78 5.62 0.00
CA ARG A 623 41.08 6.90 0.66
C ARG A 623 42.06 7.77 -0.13
N ARG A 624 43.10 7.18 -0.73
CA ARG A 624 44.01 7.90 -1.66
C ARG A 624 43.25 8.46 -2.85
N LEU A 625 42.38 7.65 -3.45
CA LEU A 625 41.55 8.04 -4.57
C LEU A 625 40.61 9.21 -4.22
N ALA A 626 39.98 9.20 -3.04
CA ALA A 626 39.16 10.31 -2.56
C ALA A 626 39.97 11.60 -2.30
N LEU A 627 41.22 11.47 -1.84
CA LEU A 627 42.14 12.60 -1.69
C LEU A 627 42.54 13.18 -3.06
N GLU A 628 42.98 12.33 -4.00
CA GLU A 628 43.37 12.71 -5.37
C GLU A 628 42.19 13.36 -6.12
N GLU A 629 40.97 12.88 -5.92
CA GLU A 629 39.76 13.49 -6.49
C GLU A 629 39.49 14.90 -5.95
N LEU A 630 39.65 15.12 -4.64
CA LEU A 630 39.51 16.46 -4.06
C LEU A 630 40.63 17.40 -4.50
N GLU A 631 41.88 16.93 -4.51
CA GLU A 631 43.02 17.74 -4.92
C GLU A 631 42.95 18.12 -6.41
N ASN A 632 42.52 17.20 -7.28
CA ASN A 632 42.23 17.55 -8.68
C ASN A 632 41.09 18.55 -8.79
N GLY A 633 39.98 18.35 -8.07
CA GLY A 633 38.85 19.29 -8.06
C GLY A 633 39.25 20.70 -7.59
N LEU A 634 40.10 20.81 -6.56
CA LEU A 634 40.66 22.09 -6.12
C LEU A 634 41.59 22.73 -7.15
N GLY A 635 42.44 21.93 -7.82
CA GLY A 635 43.29 22.44 -8.90
C GLY A 635 42.47 22.95 -10.10
N ASP A 636 41.36 22.28 -10.43
CA ASP A 636 40.45 22.70 -11.49
C ASP A 636 39.72 24.00 -11.09
N VAL A 637 39.34 24.17 -9.82
CA VAL A 637 38.82 25.45 -9.26
C VAL A 637 39.85 26.58 -9.37
N TYR A 638 41.13 26.33 -9.02
CA TYR A 638 42.19 27.33 -9.14
C TYR A 638 42.44 27.72 -10.61
N GLN A 639 42.46 26.75 -11.53
CA GLN A 639 42.54 27.03 -12.95
C GLN A 639 41.38 27.94 -13.39
N ASN A 640 40.15 27.61 -12.99
CA ASN A 640 38.96 28.32 -13.39
C ASN A 640 38.88 29.75 -12.78
N LEU A 641 39.38 29.98 -11.56
CA LEU A 641 39.57 31.32 -10.98
C LEU A 641 40.58 32.15 -11.79
N GLY A 642 41.68 31.53 -12.22
CA GLY A 642 42.68 32.17 -13.08
C GLY A 642 42.13 32.53 -14.45
N VAL A 643 41.43 31.61 -15.12
CA VAL A 643 40.80 31.85 -16.42
C VAL A 643 39.70 32.90 -16.32
N LEU A 644 38.87 32.88 -15.27
CA LEU A 644 37.85 33.91 -15.01
C LEU A 644 38.46 35.31 -14.91
N ALA A 645 39.47 35.46 -14.04
CA ALA A 645 40.16 36.73 -13.84
C ALA A 645 40.82 37.24 -15.14
N LEU A 646 41.48 36.34 -15.88
CA LEU A 646 42.15 36.69 -17.14
C LEU A 646 41.16 37.05 -18.26
N THR A 647 40.10 36.28 -18.45
CA THR A 647 39.30 36.32 -19.69
C THR A 647 37.99 37.08 -19.60
N LEU A 648 37.38 37.20 -18.41
CA LEU A 648 36.15 37.98 -18.21
C LEU A 648 36.43 39.28 -17.46
N ASP A 649 37.22 39.22 -16.38
CA ASP A 649 37.57 40.43 -15.61
C ASP A 649 38.69 41.24 -16.29
N GLY A 650 39.56 40.61 -17.08
CA GLY A 650 40.69 41.27 -17.74
C GLY A 650 41.88 41.57 -16.82
N ASP A 651 41.89 40.98 -15.62
CA ASP A 651 42.91 41.21 -14.60
C ASP A 651 43.93 40.07 -14.62
N ALA A 652 44.95 40.21 -15.48
CA ALA A 652 46.08 39.29 -15.53
C ALA A 652 46.86 39.26 -14.20
N LYS A 653 46.87 40.35 -13.42
CA LYS A 653 47.59 40.39 -12.15
C LYS A 653 46.89 39.54 -11.09
N ALA A 654 45.56 39.55 -11.05
CA ALA A 654 44.76 38.65 -10.21
C ALA A 654 44.75 37.21 -10.74
N ALA A 655 44.86 36.99 -12.04
CA ALA A 655 44.88 35.65 -12.64
C ALA A 655 46.15 34.85 -12.33
N LEU A 656 47.33 35.49 -12.39
CA LEU A 656 48.63 34.85 -12.24
C LEU A 656 48.76 33.91 -11.02
N PRO A 657 48.50 34.34 -9.76
CA PRO A 657 48.67 33.46 -8.59
C PRO A 657 47.72 32.26 -8.59
N TRP A 658 46.52 32.37 -9.19
CA TRP A 658 45.60 31.23 -9.32
C TRP A 658 46.08 30.21 -10.35
N LEU A 659 46.60 30.71 -11.49
CA LEU A 659 47.20 29.86 -12.51
C LEU A 659 48.48 29.19 -12.00
N GLU A 660 49.29 29.83 -11.15
CA GLU A 660 50.43 29.19 -10.51
C GLU A 660 49.99 28.14 -9.46
N GLN A 661 49.00 28.46 -8.63
CA GLN A 661 48.47 27.55 -7.60
C GLN A 661 47.84 26.29 -8.21
N CYS A 662 47.16 26.38 -9.36
CA CYS A 662 46.58 25.19 -10.00
C CYS A 662 47.65 24.17 -10.45
N LEU A 663 48.84 24.63 -10.84
CA LEU A 663 49.93 23.77 -11.31
C LEU A 663 50.62 22.96 -10.21
N VAL A 664 50.34 23.28 -8.94
CA VAL A 664 50.88 22.61 -7.75
C VAL A 664 49.79 21.94 -6.89
N THR A 665 48.54 21.89 -7.38
CA THR A 665 47.40 21.32 -6.64
C THR A 665 46.85 20.09 -7.36
N GLY A 666 47.05 18.90 -6.79
CA GLY A 666 46.62 17.63 -7.36
C GLY A 666 47.48 17.12 -8.52
N PRO A 667 47.34 15.84 -8.90
CA PRO A 667 48.25 15.15 -9.84
C PRO A 667 48.12 15.54 -11.32
N ASP A 668 47.06 16.24 -11.74
CA ASP A 668 46.87 16.64 -13.15
C ASP A 668 47.95 17.65 -13.66
N PRO A 669 48.65 17.36 -14.78
CA PRO A 669 49.67 18.27 -15.34
C PRO A 669 49.14 19.60 -15.90
N ARG A 670 47.83 19.72 -16.19
CA ARG A 670 47.17 20.95 -16.68
C ARG A 670 47.86 21.58 -17.90
N GLU A 671 47.92 20.82 -18.99
CA GLU A 671 48.54 21.24 -20.25
C GLU A 671 47.96 22.56 -20.80
N GLU A 672 46.67 22.83 -20.60
CA GLU A 672 46.03 24.09 -21.03
C GLU A 672 46.53 25.34 -20.28
N VAL A 673 47.13 25.16 -19.10
CA VAL A 673 47.76 26.24 -18.34
C VAL A 673 49.25 26.32 -18.68
N ARG A 674 49.94 25.18 -18.78
CA ARG A 674 51.41 25.09 -19.01
C ARG A 674 51.88 25.24 -20.45
N GLY A 675 51.05 24.85 -21.42
CA GLY A 675 51.45 24.67 -22.83
C GLY A 675 51.78 25.98 -23.56
N GLU A 676 52.31 25.85 -24.78
CA GLU A 676 52.49 27.01 -25.66
C GLU A 676 51.12 27.67 -25.91
N ARG A 677 51.03 28.99 -25.66
CA ARG A 677 49.78 29.78 -25.68
C ARG A 677 48.74 29.36 -24.62
N GLY A 678 49.14 28.56 -23.64
CA GLY A 678 48.36 28.24 -22.46
C GLY A 678 48.06 29.47 -21.60
N TYR A 679 47.13 29.34 -20.66
CA TYR A 679 46.64 30.47 -19.87
C TYR A 679 47.74 31.19 -19.08
N LEU A 680 48.76 30.48 -18.58
CA LEU A 680 49.87 31.10 -17.85
C LEU A 680 50.76 31.97 -18.76
N GLN A 681 51.04 31.53 -20.00
CA GLN A 681 51.80 32.34 -20.95
C GLN A 681 51.01 33.59 -21.36
N ARG A 682 49.74 33.42 -21.74
CA ARG A 682 48.84 34.54 -22.08
C ARG A 682 48.72 35.56 -20.95
N CYS A 683 48.73 35.10 -19.71
CA CYS A 683 48.72 35.96 -18.53
C CYS A 683 50.00 36.79 -18.40
N LYS A 684 51.17 36.20 -18.67
CA LYS A 684 52.46 36.89 -18.67
C LYS A 684 52.58 37.87 -19.83
N ASP A 685 52.21 37.45 -21.04
CA ASP A 685 52.19 38.31 -22.24
C ASP A 685 51.35 39.57 -22.00
N ALA A 686 50.15 39.42 -21.39
CA ALA A 686 49.28 40.54 -21.08
C ALA A 686 49.88 41.50 -20.04
N LEU A 687 50.60 40.99 -19.03
CA LEU A 687 51.31 41.80 -18.04
C LEU A 687 52.51 42.55 -18.63
N GLU A 688 53.27 41.91 -19.51
CA GLU A 688 54.44 42.50 -20.18
C GLU A 688 54.04 43.56 -21.22
N GLN A 689 52.97 43.31 -21.97
CA GLN A 689 52.52 44.17 -23.08
C GLN A 689 51.50 45.25 -22.63
N GLY A 690 50.96 45.15 -21.41
CA GLY A 690 49.85 45.98 -20.95
C GLY A 690 48.54 45.76 -21.73
N ALA A 691 48.42 44.63 -22.44
CA ALA A 691 47.28 44.32 -23.28
C ALA A 691 46.08 43.85 -22.44
N ASN A 692 44.86 44.24 -22.84
CA ASN A 692 43.64 43.75 -22.21
C ASN A 692 43.36 42.29 -22.62
N PRO A 693 43.40 41.31 -21.68
CA PRO A 693 43.28 39.89 -22.01
C PRO A 693 41.84 39.38 -22.13
N ARG A 694 40.83 40.27 -21.97
CA ARG A 694 39.41 39.90 -22.07
C ARG A 694 39.07 39.28 -23.42
N VAL A 695 38.21 38.26 -23.39
CA VAL A 695 37.57 37.71 -24.60
C VAL A 695 36.61 38.76 -25.18
N THR A 696 36.90 39.22 -26.41
CA THR A 696 36.01 40.13 -27.14
C THR A 696 34.75 39.39 -27.60
N VAL A 697 33.68 40.11 -27.93
CA VAL A 697 32.36 39.51 -28.26
C VAL A 697 32.46 38.57 -29.46
N GLU A 698 33.28 38.92 -30.44
CA GLU A 698 33.53 38.16 -31.68
C GLU A 698 34.33 36.87 -31.42
N HIS A 699 35.06 36.81 -30.30
CA HIS A 699 35.86 35.67 -29.88
C HIS A 699 35.16 34.77 -28.86
N ARG A 700 33.92 35.10 -28.48
CA ARG A 700 33.16 34.29 -27.53
C ARG A 700 32.87 32.90 -28.07
N TRP A 701 32.68 31.94 -27.17
CA TRP A 701 32.43 30.55 -27.55
C TRP A 701 31.13 30.41 -28.37
N ASP A 702 30.11 31.21 -28.05
CA ASP A 702 28.78 31.28 -28.67
C ASP A 702 28.66 32.34 -29.80
N ALA A 703 29.75 33.01 -30.16
CA ALA A 703 29.75 34.04 -31.18
C ALA A 703 29.29 33.48 -32.54
N PRO A 704 28.32 34.12 -33.24
CA PRO A 704 27.97 33.75 -34.60
C PRO A 704 29.20 33.80 -35.51
N LEU A 705 29.26 32.86 -36.44
CA LEU A 705 30.25 32.90 -37.51
C LEU A 705 29.93 34.09 -38.41
N ALA A 706 30.98 34.77 -38.88
CA ALA A 706 30.91 35.91 -39.78
C ALA A 706 31.67 35.60 -41.07
N PRO A 707 31.24 36.15 -42.23
CA PRO A 707 32.02 36.04 -43.45
C PRO A 707 33.37 36.73 -43.25
N VAL A 708 34.46 36.03 -43.59
CA VAL A 708 35.80 36.64 -43.58
C VAL A 708 35.85 37.66 -44.71
N HIS A 709 35.78 38.94 -44.36
CA HIS A 709 36.16 40.02 -45.27
C HIS A 709 37.66 39.89 -45.54
N ARG A 710 38.00 39.29 -46.69
CA ARG A 710 39.37 39.18 -47.22
C ARG A 710 39.76 40.44 -47.98
#